data_AF-A0A0L7LKH4-F1
#
_entry.id   AF-A0A0L7LKH4-F1
#
_cell.length_a   1.000
_cell.length_b   1.000
_cell.length_c   1.000
_cell.angle_alpha   90.00
_cell.angle_beta   90.00
_cell.angle_gamma   90.00
#
_symmetry.space_group_name_H-M   'P 1'
#
loop_
_entity.id
_entity.type
_entity.pdbx_description
1 polymer ?
#
loop_
_entity_poly.entity_id
_entity_poly.type
_entity_poly.pdbx_seq_one_letter_code
_entity_poly.pdbx_strand_id
1 'polypeptide(L)'
;MNGTLIMKPHVIVIGGESREALNVKADVSECVQQLVEDEQFPRIPIEIADNHISQEYPDILRQAICQGRLIQDPLMEISQLCGPDEEIMCLRYHPLQDQIAKEDLIEGIELEFVNRINEVGVDVNEAILTGRGTELLQFVCGLGPRKAAALIKLFKQTNQKLENRTQLVTVCHMGPKVFINCSGFIKIDTSVLGDSTEAYIEVLDGSRVHPETYEWARKMAVDALEYEDEDANPAGALEEILEAPERLKDLDLDAFAEELERQGFGNKSITLYDIRAELNSRYKDLRISYRSPTHEELFDMLTKESPETFFVGKMVLASVIGISHRKPQREMLDQANPVRNDETGLWECPFCHKNDFPELSEVILYYSTGVRIRLDNGLSGYIHIKNLSDRHVADPTERVKIGQTVHCRILKIDVERFSVDCSSKSSDLMDKNNEWRPSKDPYYDQESEDKDLRKVKDAKHTKERAQYVKRGSDHLTVTWKVAEGIYQHIDVREEGKENAFSLGRSLWIQGSEFEDLDEIIARYVTPMAGHARDLISYKYYKPLNGMRDKGEEILKEEKAKNPNKIHYVISAAKNYPGRFLLSYLPRARCTHEYVSVTPDGYKYRQRMFDSLPGLLKWFKEHFRDPPPSGTPAQRTPARTPHGGMTSTMYHTPAAHTPAFHTPAHTPGPAYINTPYTPSAQTPYMTPFATTPRQPDFLTPAVPRHKPQPVMSQQLPSVYTEPSDWQKAAEDWVRHRSVRDPATPRSDGVSTPRQSQRTPRMDARSTPRHDARSTPRHDARSTPHGTPHHGHSSGRSSRSVSVRSTPHTNTSPRSMSMGDATPLYDEN
;
A
#
# COMPACT_ATOMS: atom_id res chain seq x y z
N MET A 1 8.19 -13.38 -33.68
CA MET A 1 8.33 -13.74 -35.11
C MET A 1 9.52 -14.68 -35.30
N ASN A 2 10.69 -14.28 -35.84
CA ASN A 2 11.77 -15.24 -36.18
C ASN A 2 12.15 -16.20 -35.03
N GLY A 3 12.33 -15.68 -33.80
CA GLY A 3 12.60 -16.54 -32.63
C GLY A 3 11.46 -17.50 -32.26
N THR A 4 10.21 -17.14 -32.54
CA THR A 4 9.01 -17.98 -32.34
C THR A 4 9.02 -19.18 -33.30
N LEU A 5 9.36 -18.94 -34.56
CA LEU A 5 9.45 -19.97 -35.60
C LEU A 5 10.62 -20.95 -35.33
N ILE A 6 11.74 -20.44 -34.83
CA ILE A 6 12.92 -21.23 -34.46
C ILE A 6 12.66 -22.08 -33.21
N MET A 7 12.03 -21.51 -32.17
CA MET A 7 11.92 -22.16 -30.84
C MET A 7 10.64 -22.98 -30.63
N LYS A 8 9.60 -22.80 -31.46
CA LYS A 8 8.29 -23.48 -31.35
C LYS A 8 7.71 -23.52 -29.92
N PRO A 9 7.53 -22.36 -29.25
CA PRO A 9 7.17 -22.33 -27.83
C PRO A 9 5.73 -22.79 -27.57
N HIS A 10 5.54 -23.59 -26.52
CA HIS A 10 4.22 -24.09 -26.08
C HIS A 10 3.34 -23.03 -25.40
N VAL A 11 3.95 -21.96 -24.86
CA VAL A 11 3.27 -20.82 -24.23
C VAL A 11 4.14 -19.58 -24.41
N ILE A 12 3.52 -18.40 -24.49
CA ILE A 12 4.21 -17.10 -24.48
C ILE A 12 3.78 -16.35 -23.22
N VAL A 13 4.72 -15.72 -22.54
CA VAL A 13 4.49 -14.98 -21.29
C VAL A 13 4.89 -13.51 -21.47
N ILE A 14 4.03 -12.60 -20.99
CA ILE A 14 4.23 -11.14 -21.04
C ILE A 14 4.23 -10.60 -19.60
N GLY A 15 5.22 -9.76 -19.26
CA GLY A 15 5.32 -9.15 -17.94
C GLY A 15 4.24 -8.09 -17.69
N GLY A 16 3.42 -8.30 -16.66
CA GLY A 16 2.29 -7.47 -16.30
C GLY A 16 2.64 -6.26 -15.41
N GLU A 17 3.45 -5.33 -15.92
CA GLU A 17 3.76 -4.08 -15.18
C GLU A 17 2.65 -3.03 -15.28
N SER A 18 1.99 -2.91 -16.43
CA SER A 18 0.99 -1.86 -16.69
C SER A 18 -0.05 -2.29 -17.72
N ARG A 19 -1.12 -1.49 -17.87
CA ARG A 19 -2.13 -1.64 -18.92
C ARG A 19 -1.55 -1.85 -20.32
N GLU A 20 -0.37 -1.33 -20.63
CA GLU A 20 0.25 -1.46 -21.96
C GLU A 20 0.57 -2.91 -22.32
N ALA A 21 0.74 -3.80 -21.32
CA ALA A 21 0.87 -5.24 -21.53
C ALA A 21 -0.37 -5.87 -22.23
N LEU A 22 -1.57 -5.28 -22.10
CA LEU A 22 -2.76 -5.72 -22.84
C LEU A 22 -2.68 -5.38 -24.32
N ASN A 23 -2.08 -4.24 -24.68
CA ASN A 23 -1.84 -3.87 -26.07
C ASN A 23 -0.82 -4.84 -26.68
N VAL A 24 0.31 -5.07 -25.98
CA VAL A 24 1.33 -6.03 -26.41
C VAL A 24 0.76 -7.45 -26.52
N LYS A 25 -0.13 -7.88 -25.61
CA LYS A 25 -0.84 -9.16 -25.73
C LYS A 25 -1.75 -9.20 -26.96
N ALA A 26 -2.46 -8.13 -27.29
CA ALA A 26 -3.27 -8.05 -28.52
C ALA A 26 -2.39 -8.12 -29.78
N ASP A 27 -1.35 -7.30 -29.87
CA ASP A 27 -0.42 -7.25 -31.01
C ASP A 27 0.25 -8.62 -31.24
N VAL A 28 0.73 -9.27 -30.17
CA VAL A 28 1.33 -10.61 -30.24
C VAL A 28 0.29 -11.68 -30.57
N SER A 29 -0.96 -11.55 -30.11
CA SER A 29 -2.05 -12.46 -30.48
C SER A 29 -2.39 -12.38 -31.97
N GLU A 30 -2.43 -11.18 -32.55
CA GLU A 30 -2.63 -10.99 -33.99
C GLU A 30 -1.48 -11.62 -34.78
N CYS A 31 -0.23 -11.37 -34.36
CA CYS A 31 0.96 -11.97 -34.98
C CYS A 31 0.98 -13.51 -34.90
N VAL A 32 0.54 -14.10 -33.78
CA VAL A 32 0.44 -15.56 -33.64
C VAL A 32 -0.72 -16.11 -34.48
N GLN A 33 -1.86 -15.42 -34.56
CA GLN A 33 -2.99 -15.82 -35.39
C GLN A 33 -2.61 -15.84 -36.88
N GLN A 34 -1.84 -14.85 -37.36
CA GLN A 34 -1.29 -14.85 -38.72
C GLN A 34 -0.39 -16.07 -38.98
N LEU A 35 0.52 -16.44 -38.06
CA LEU A 35 1.35 -17.63 -38.21
C LEU A 35 0.56 -18.96 -38.15
N VAL A 36 -0.53 -19.02 -37.39
CA VAL A 36 -1.46 -20.16 -37.37
C VAL A 36 -2.18 -20.32 -38.72
N GLU A 37 -2.49 -19.21 -39.40
CA GLU A 37 -3.16 -19.20 -40.71
C GLU A 37 -2.18 -19.45 -41.88
N ASP A 38 -0.99 -18.83 -41.88
CA ASP A 38 -0.01 -18.91 -42.97
C ASP A 38 0.86 -20.20 -42.91
N GLU A 39 1.32 -20.62 -41.72
CA GLU A 39 2.29 -21.73 -41.56
C GLU A 39 1.70 -22.97 -40.88
N GLN A 40 0.37 -23.03 -40.68
CA GLN A 40 -0.32 -24.10 -39.93
C GLN A 40 0.23 -24.34 -38.51
N PHE A 41 0.73 -23.29 -37.86
CA PHE A 41 1.29 -23.40 -36.51
C PHE A 41 0.23 -23.84 -35.49
N PRO A 42 0.58 -24.63 -34.45
CA PRO A 42 -0.32 -24.86 -33.32
C PRO A 42 -0.67 -23.55 -32.61
N ARG A 43 -1.89 -23.46 -32.06
CA ARG A 43 -2.33 -22.29 -31.28
C ARG A 43 -1.53 -22.17 -29.98
N ILE A 44 -0.76 -21.10 -29.84
CA ILE A 44 0.06 -20.82 -28.66
C ILE A 44 -0.74 -19.92 -27.69
N PRO A 45 -1.03 -20.35 -26.45
CA PRO A 45 -1.58 -19.47 -25.43
C PRO A 45 -0.58 -18.35 -25.06
N ILE A 46 -1.11 -17.15 -24.85
CA ILE A 46 -0.34 -15.95 -24.47
C ILE A 46 -0.84 -15.48 -23.11
N GLU A 47 -0.01 -15.60 -22.08
CA GLU A 47 -0.35 -15.24 -20.70
C GLU A 47 0.30 -13.94 -20.25
N ILE A 48 -0.31 -13.30 -19.25
CA ILE A 48 0.26 -12.16 -18.53
C ILE A 48 0.55 -12.61 -17.11
N ALA A 49 1.78 -12.38 -16.65
CA ALA A 49 2.27 -12.82 -15.34
C ALA A 49 2.97 -11.68 -14.59
N ASP A 50 2.99 -11.73 -13.26
CA ASP A 50 3.32 -10.57 -12.44
C ASP A 50 4.83 -10.39 -12.18
N ASN A 51 5.31 -9.17 -12.41
CA ASN A 51 6.69 -8.76 -12.55
C ASN A 51 7.49 -8.63 -11.22
N HIS A 52 7.01 -9.21 -10.12
CA HIS A 52 7.49 -8.94 -8.76
C HIS A 52 8.79 -9.66 -8.31
N ILE A 53 9.39 -10.53 -9.15
CA ILE A 53 10.58 -11.35 -8.79
C ILE A 53 11.73 -11.10 -9.79
N SER A 54 12.98 -10.92 -9.32
CA SER A 54 14.15 -10.67 -10.19
C SER A 54 15.53 -10.77 -9.49
N GLN A 55 16.12 -11.98 -9.44
CA GLN A 55 17.54 -12.39 -9.18
C GLN A 55 18.53 -12.31 -10.38
N GLU A 56 19.63 -11.51 -10.37
CA GLU A 56 20.74 -11.43 -11.38
C GLU A 56 20.47 -11.34 -12.92
N TYR A 57 21.37 -10.71 -13.71
CA TYR A 57 21.23 -10.26 -15.14
C TYR A 57 20.59 -8.86 -15.35
N PRO A 58 20.74 -8.22 -16.54
CA PRO A 58 20.07 -6.94 -16.84
C PRO A 58 18.55 -7.03 -16.71
N ASP A 59 17.94 -6.06 -16.04
CA ASP A 59 16.64 -6.18 -15.37
C ASP A 59 15.50 -6.74 -16.25
N ILE A 60 15.38 -6.28 -17.50
CA ILE A 60 14.28 -6.66 -18.40
C ILE A 60 14.45 -8.11 -18.89
N LEU A 61 15.66 -8.54 -19.24
CA LEU A 61 15.93 -9.92 -19.68
C LEU A 61 15.81 -10.89 -18.49
N ARG A 62 16.31 -10.47 -17.33
CA ARG A 62 16.17 -11.15 -16.04
C ARG A 62 14.70 -11.43 -15.72
N GLN A 63 13.88 -10.38 -15.72
CA GLN A 63 12.44 -10.45 -15.48
C GLN A 63 11.75 -11.40 -16.47
N ALA A 64 12.04 -11.31 -17.77
CA ALA A 64 11.48 -12.22 -18.78
C ALA A 64 11.85 -13.70 -18.54
N ILE A 65 13.08 -13.99 -18.09
CA ILE A 65 13.50 -15.35 -17.71
C ILE A 65 12.74 -15.83 -16.47
N CYS A 66 12.62 -15.00 -15.42
CA CYS A 66 11.88 -15.36 -14.21
C CYS A 66 10.38 -15.59 -14.51
N GLN A 67 9.74 -14.77 -15.34
CA GLN A 67 8.34 -14.99 -15.75
C GLN A 67 8.14 -16.31 -16.50
N GLY A 68 9.07 -16.65 -17.41
CA GLY A 68 9.05 -17.93 -18.12
C GLY A 68 9.22 -19.14 -17.20
N ARG A 69 10.05 -19.03 -16.15
CA ARG A 69 10.26 -20.08 -15.15
C ARG A 69 9.11 -20.20 -14.16
N LEU A 70 8.54 -19.09 -13.71
CA LEU A 70 7.41 -19.04 -12.77
C LEU A 70 6.18 -19.77 -13.33
N ILE A 71 5.94 -19.71 -14.65
CA ILE A 71 4.88 -20.47 -15.33
C ILE A 71 5.28 -21.94 -15.61
N GLN A 72 6.57 -22.29 -15.62
CA GLN A 72 7.02 -23.68 -15.72
C GLN A 72 6.87 -24.42 -14.38
N ASP A 73 7.40 -23.86 -13.30
CA ASP A 73 7.15 -24.34 -11.94
C ASP A 73 7.28 -23.18 -10.92
N PRO A 74 6.16 -22.71 -10.32
CA PRO A 74 6.20 -21.65 -9.32
C PRO A 74 6.96 -22.02 -8.05
N LEU A 75 6.89 -23.28 -7.64
CA LEU A 75 7.49 -23.76 -6.39
C LEU A 75 9.03 -23.75 -6.50
N MET A 76 9.55 -24.17 -7.66
CA MET A 76 10.98 -24.08 -7.96
C MET A 76 11.49 -22.64 -7.96
N GLU A 77 10.88 -21.72 -8.70
CA GLU A 77 11.40 -20.34 -8.83
C GLU A 77 11.25 -19.55 -7.51
N ILE A 78 10.12 -19.66 -6.81
CA ILE A 78 9.91 -18.94 -5.52
C ILE A 78 10.84 -19.49 -4.43
N SER A 79 11.16 -20.80 -4.42
CA SER A 79 12.09 -21.38 -3.43
C SER A 79 13.50 -20.77 -3.47
N GLN A 80 13.91 -20.16 -4.59
CA GLN A 80 15.22 -19.51 -4.70
C GLN A 80 15.32 -18.24 -3.83
N LEU A 81 14.18 -17.67 -3.43
CA LEU A 81 14.10 -16.53 -2.51
C LEU A 81 14.28 -16.92 -1.03
N CYS A 82 14.25 -18.22 -0.72
CA CYS A 82 14.49 -18.77 0.62
C CYS A 82 15.99 -18.95 0.93
N GLY A 83 16.85 -18.12 0.31
CA GLY A 83 18.29 -18.08 0.57
C GLY A 83 18.63 -17.40 1.91
N PRO A 84 19.92 -17.33 2.27
CA PRO A 84 20.39 -16.77 3.55
C PRO A 84 20.14 -15.26 3.71
N ASP A 85 19.83 -14.55 2.62
CA ASP A 85 19.48 -13.14 2.59
C ASP A 85 17.96 -12.89 2.75
N GLU A 86 17.16 -13.96 2.88
CA GLU A 86 15.73 -13.96 3.22
C GLU A 86 14.83 -13.11 2.28
N GLU A 87 15.17 -13.08 0.99
CA GLU A 87 14.48 -12.31 -0.06
C GLU A 87 12.97 -12.63 -0.19
N ILE A 88 12.57 -13.82 0.27
CA ILE A 88 11.18 -14.25 0.42
C ILE A 88 10.33 -13.22 1.21
N MET A 89 10.95 -12.50 2.15
CA MET A 89 10.34 -11.45 2.97
C MET A 89 10.07 -10.14 2.20
N CYS A 90 10.64 -9.96 1.01
CA CYS A 90 10.33 -8.82 0.14
C CYS A 90 9.02 -9.00 -0.63
N LEU A 91 8.44 -10.21 -0.65
CA LEU A 91 7.11 -10.45 -1.19
C LEU A 91 6.03 -9.98 -0.22
N ARG A 92 5.00 -9.32 -0.75
CA ARG A 92 3.83 -8.87 0.02
C ARG A 92 2.68 -9.87 -0.14
N TYR A 93 2.59 -10.79 0.80
CA TYR A 93 1.51 -11.78 0.92
C TYR A 93 0.20 -11.17 1.44
N HIS A 94 0.27 -10.14 2.28
CA HIS A 94 -0.90 -9.54 2.90
C HIS A 94 -0.68 -8.05 3.25
N PRO A 95 -1.71 -7.16 3.16
CA PRO A 95 -1.56 -5.75 3.54
C PRO A 95 -1.16 -5.51 5.01
N LEU A 96 -1.50 -6.45 5.92
CA LEU A 96 -1.16 -6.37 7.35
C LEU A 96 0.08 -7.20 7.72
N GLN A 97 0.86 -7.67 6.75
CA GLN A 97 2.09 -8.45 6.98
C GLN A 97 3.08 -7.72 7.92
N ASP A 98 3.21 -6.40 7.76
CA ASP A 98 4.06 -5.51 8.56
C ASP A 98 3.58 -5.36 10.04
N GLN A 99 2.51 -6.06 10.46
CA GLN A 99 2.00 -6.08 11.84
C GLN A 99 2.31 -7.39 12.59
N ILE A 100 2.89 -8.39 11.91
CA ILE A 100 3.21 -9.72 12.44
C ILE A 100 4.69 -9.75 12.85
N ALA A 101 5.07 -10.56 13.83
CA ALA A 101 6.49 -10.80 14.11
C ALA A 101 7.16 -11.49 12.90
N LYS A 102 8.42 -11.15 12.63
CA LYS A 102 9.15 -11.68 11.48
C LYS A 102 9.30 -13.21 11.58
N GLU A 103 9.55 -13.67 12.80
CA GLU A 103 9.76 -15.06 13.17
C GLU A 103 8.50 -15.90 12.93
N ASP A 104 7.34 -15.45 13.44
CA ASP A 104 6.03 -16.11 13.24
C ASP A 104 5.66 -16.22 11.74
N LEU A 105 5.98 -15.18 10.95
CA LEU A 105 5.73 -15.14 9.52
C LEU A 105 6.64 -16.11 8.75
N ILE A 106 7.92 -16.19 9.11
CA ILE A 106 8.85 -17.16 8.52
C ILE A 106 8.42 -18.59 8.86
N GLU A 107 8.08 -18.90 10.12
CA GLU A 107 7.59 -20.23 10.51
C GLU A 107 6.34 -20.65 9.70
N GLY A 108 5.41 -19.72 9.46
CA GLY A 108 4.24 -19.96 8.60
C GLY A 108 4.58 -20.21 7.12
N ILE A 109 5.58 -19.50 6.58
CA ILE A 109 6.06 -19.67 5.20
C ILE A 109 6.82 -21.00 5.05
N GLU A 110 7.74 -21.31 5.98
CA GLU A 110 8.47 -22.58 6.01
C GLU A 110 7.51 -23.78 6.09
N LEU A 111 6.44 -23.69 6.90
CA LEU A 111 5.44 -24.74 7.03
C LEU A 111 4.71 -25.03 5.71
N GLU A 112 4.28 -24.01 4.97
CA GLU A 112 3.65 -24.24 3.65
C GLU A 112 4.66 -24.72 2.61
N PHE A 113 5.93 -24.29 2.65
CA PHE A 113 6.97 -24.89 1.81
C PHE A 113 7.15 -26.38 2.12
N VAL A 114 7.23 -26.78 3.39
CA VAL A 114 7.29 -28.19 3.80
C VAL A 114 6.05 -28.94 3.28
N ASN A 115 4.84 -28.40 3.44
CA ASN A 115 3.62 -29.04 2.95
C ASN A 115 3.69 -29.28 1.42
N ARG A 116 3.90 -28.23 0.62
CA ARG A 116 3.86 -28.32 -0.85
C ARG A 116 5.04 -29.10 -1.46
N ILE A 117 6.24 -29.00 -0.87
CA ILE A 117 7.43 -29.68 -1.39
C ILE A 117 7.38 -31.18 -1.13
N ASN A 118 6.81 -31.63 -0.01
CA ASN A 118 6.65 -33.06 0.27
C ASN A 118 5.41 -33.66 -0.44
N GLU A 119 4.40 -32.85 -0.80
CA GLU A 119 3.34 -33.26 -1.75
C GLU A 119 3.88 -33.52 -3.16
N VAL A 120 4.71 -32.61 -3.71
CA VAL A 120 5.26 -32.75 -5.07
C VAL A 120 6.39 -33.79 -5.11
N GLY A 121 7.29 -33.77 -4.13
CA GLY A 121 8.57 -34.47 -4.16
C GLY A 121 9.68 -33.66 -4.82
N VAL A 122 10.95 -34.01 -4.56
CA VAL A 122 12.12 -33.33 -5.13
C VAL A 122 13.04 -34.33 -5.83
N ASP A 123 13.35 -34.10 -7.10
CA ASP A 123 14.39 -34.85 -7.80
C ASP A 123 15.77 -34.24 -7.49
N VAL A 124 16.59 -35.03 -6.79
CA VAL A 124 17.93 -34.62 -6.36
C VAL A 124 18.86 -34.44 -7.57
N ASN A 125 18.75 -35.30 -8.59
CA ASN A 125 19.61 -35.28 -9.76
C ASN A 125 19.31 -34.05 -10.63
N GLU A 126 18.04 -33.76 -10.89
CA GLU A 126 17.62 -32.58 -11.67
C GLU A 126 18.03 -31.27 -10.97
N ALA A 127 17.82 -31.17 -9.65
CA ALA A 127 18.18 -29.98 -8.89
C ALA A 127 19.70 -29.70 -8.92
N ILE A 128 20.52 -30.75 -8.86
CA ILE A 128 21.99 -30.61 -8.94
C ILE A 128 22.44 -30.30 -10.36
N LEU A 129 21.88 -30.98 -11.38
CA LEU A 129 22.24 -30.82 -12.79
C LEU A 129 21.87 -29.43 -13.33
N THR A 130 20.66 -28.95 -13.03
CA THR A 130 20.20 -27.62 -13.46
C THR A 130 20.73 -26.49 -12.58
N GLY A 131 21.22 -26.83 -11.38
CA GLY A 131 21.63 -25.88 -10.34
C GLY A 131 20.50 -25.08 -9.70
N ARG A 132 19.24 -25.30 -10.12
CA ARG A 132 18.03 -24.64 -9.64
C ARG A 132 17.24 -25.58 -8.72
N GLY A 133 16.42 -25.05 -7.84
CA GLY A 133 15.62 -25.87 -6.93
C GLY A 133 16.44 -26.62 -5.87
N THR A 134 17.75 -26.39 -5.75
CA THR A 134 18.55 -26.97 -4.66
C THR A 134 18.05 -26.55 -3.28
N GLU A 135 17.50 -25.33 -3.18
CA GLU A 135 16.88 -24.81 -1.97
C GLU A 135 15.59 -25.56 -1.56
N LEU A 136 14.94 -26.31 -2.47
CA LEU A 136 13.80 -27.17 -2.12
C LEU A 136 14.21 -28.27 -1.12
N LEU A 137 15.46 -28.75 -1.20
CA LEU A 137 15.97 -29.84 -0.36
C LEU A 137 16.05 -29.46 1.14
N GLN A 138 15.94 -28.17 1.50
CA GLN A 138 15.87 -27.78 2.89
C GLN A 138 14.48 -27.99 3.52
N PHE A 139 13.43 -28.06 2.71
CA PHE A 139 12.04 -28.25 3.15
C PHE A 139 11.55 -29.70 3.05
N VAL A 140 12.34 -30.60 2.45
CA VAL A 140 12.07 -32.04 2.47
C VAL A 140 12.08 -32.56 3.92
N CYS A 141 11.07 -33.36 4.28
CA CYS A 141 10.88 -33.88 5.63
C CYS A 141 12.15 -34.53 6.20
N GLY A 142 12.54 -34.13 7.41
CA GLY A 142 13.76 -34.63 8.05
C GLY A 142 15.07 -34.06 7.51
N LEU A 143 15.09 -33.32 6.39
CA LEU A 143 16.23 -32.51 5.97
C LEU A 143 16.23 -31.15 6.74
N GLY A 144 16.47 -30.03 6.07
CA GLY A 144 16.77 -28.72 6.70
C GLY A 144 18.07 -28.11 6.17
N PRO A 145 18.26 -26.77 6.24
CA PRO A 145 19.28 -26.05 5.46
C PRO A 145 20.69 -26.62 5.61
N ARG A 146 21.12 -26.92 6.84
CA ARG A 146 22.45 -27.50 7.12
C ARG A 146 22.65 -28.91 6.55
N LYS A 147 21.59 -29.71 6.41
CA LYS A 147 21.64 -31.05 5.81
C LYS A 147 21.56 -30.99 4.29
N ALA A 148 20.66 -30.17 3.76
CA ALA A 148 20.52 -29.91 2.33
C ALA A 148 21.84 -29.41 1.73
N ALA A 149 22.43 -28.36 2.31
CA ALA A 149 23.72 -27.81 1.86
C ALA A 149 24.86 -28.86 1.91
N ALA A 150 24.86 -29.77 2.90
CA ALA A 150 25.83 -30.85 2.97
C ALA A 150 25.62 -31.91 1.87
N LEU A 151 24.36 -32.26 1.59
CA LEU A 151 23.98 -33.21 0.53
C LEU A 151 24.32 -32.67 -0.87
N ILE A 152 23.91 -31.43 -1.15
CA ILE A 152 24.22 -30.71 -2.40
C ILE A 152 25.72 -30.63 -2.61
N LYS A 153 26.48 -30.31 -1.54
CA LYS A 153 27.94 -30.25 -1.58
C LYS A 153 28.57 -31.62 -1.87
N LEU A 154 28.06 -32.69 -1.27
CA LEU A 154 28.59 -34.04 -1.50
C LEU A 154 28.50 -34.42 -2.98
N PHE A 155 27.32 -34.36 -3.58
CA PHE A 155 27.13 -34.71 -4.99
C PHE A 155 27.88 -33.76 -5.95
N LYS A 156 27.92 -32.45 -5.66
CA LYS A 156 28.75 -31.50 -6.43
C LYS A 156 30.26 -31.73 -6.28
N GLN A 157 30.70 -32.55 -5.31
CA GLN A 157 32.11 -32.95 -5.14
C GLN A 157 32.41 -34.35 -5.67
N THR A 158 31.48 -35.30 -5.62
CA THR A 158 31.67 -36.66 -6.17
C THR A 158 31.35 -36.74 -7.67
N ASN A 159 30.51 -35.82 -8.19
CA ASN A 159 29.95 -35.84 -9.55
C ASN A 159 29.26 -37.18 -9.89
N GLN A 160 28.66 -37.81 -8.88
CA GLN A 160 27.82 -39.01 -9.01
C GLN A 160 26.34 -38.61 -9.04
N LYS A 161 25.51 -39.40 -9.71
CA LYS A 161 24.05 -39.34 -9.59
C LYS A 161 23.60 -40.14 -8.36
N LEU A 162 22.41 -39.84 -7.85
CA LEU A 162 21.66 -40.71 -6.95
C LEU A 162 20.87 -41.72 -7.80
N GLU A 163 21.20 -43.00 -7.68
CA GLU A 163 20.67 -44.09 -8.52
C GLU A 163 19.57 -44.88 -7.79
N ASN A 164 19.73 -45.08 -6.48
CA ASN A 164 18.75 -45.73 -5.60
C ASN A 164 18.70 -44.99 -4.25
N ARG A 165 17.53 -44.92 -3.61
CA ARG A 165 17.29 -44.28 -2.30
C ARG A 165 18.17 -44.86 -1.19
N THR A 166 18.57 -46.13 -1.27
CA THR A 166 19.51 -46.77 -0.33
C THR A 166 20.88 -46.08 -0.29
N GLN A 167 21.30 -45.41 -1.37
CA GLN A 167 22.54 -44.62 -1.43
C GLN A 167 22.49 -43.37 -0.53
N LEU A 168 21.31 -42.92 -0.09
CA LEU A 168 21.18 -41.88 0.94
C LEU A 168 21.78 -42.34 2.29
N VAL A 169 21.69 -43.63 2.60
CA VAL A 169 22.30 -44.22 3.81
C VAL A 169 23.77 -44.57 3.56
N THR A 170 24.07 -45.28 2.47
CA THR A 170 25.43 -45.81 2.24
C THR A 170 26.43 -44.76 1.76
N VAL A 171 26.06 -43.90 0.82
CA VAL A 171 26.93 -42.86 0.22
C VAL A 171 26.75 -41.51 0.92
N CYS A 172 25.51 -41.08 1.19
CA CYS A 172 25.24 -39.79 1.81
C CYS A 172 25.30 -39.82 3.35
N HIS A 173 25.55 -40.99 3.94
CA HIS A 173 25.71 -41.23 5.37
C HIS A 173 24.56 -40.68 6.24
N MET A 174 23.33 -40.67 5.71
CA MET A 174 22.16 -40.25 6.47
C MET A 174 21.84 -41.26 7.58
N GLY A 175 21.69 -40.76 8.81
CA GLY A 175 21.23 -41.60 9.93
C GLY A 175 19.80 -42.10 9.69
N PRO A 176 19.41 -43.28 10.22
CA PRO A 176 18.18 -43.99 9.83
C PRO A 176 16.90 -43.16 10.03
N LYS A 177 16.83 -42.32 11.07
CA LYS A 177 15.70 -41.40 11.30
C LYS A 177 15.58 -40.26 10.30
N VAL A 178 16.68 -39.90 9.62
CA VAL A 178 16.65 -38.92 8.54
C VAL A 178 16.15 -39.61 7.28
N PHE A 179 16.69 -40.78 6.97
CA PHE A 179 16.28 -41.61 5.82
C PHE A 179 14.78 -41.95 5.84
N ILE A 180 14.25 -42.45 6.96
CA ILE A 180 12.81 -42.75 7.12
C ILE A 180 11.96 -41.48 6.95
N ASN A 181 12.44 -40.31 7.36
CA ASN A 181 11.67 -39.07 7.22
C ASN A 181 11.72 -38.49 5.80
N CYS A 182 12.77 -38.75 5.00
CA CYS A 182 12.99 -38.08 3.71
C CYS A 182 12.78 -38.96 2.48
N SER A 183 12.88 -40.29 2.59
CA SER A 183 13.10 -41.16 1.42
C SER A 183 11.93 -41.17 0.43
N GLY A 184 10.67 -41.27 0.90
CA GLY A 184 9.48 -41.21 0.03
C GLY A 184 9.23 -39.86 -0.68
N PHE A 185 9.91 -38.80 -0.23
CA PHE A 185 9.81 -37.45 -0.81
C PHE A 185 10.95 -37.12 -1.78
N ILE A 186 12.01 -37.95 -1.80
CA ILE A 186 13.10 -37.86 -2.77
C ILE A 186 12.70 -38.68 -3.99
N LYS A 187 12.43 -37.97 -5.09
CA LYS A 187 12.18 -38.55 -6.41
C LYS A 187 13.51 -38.98 -7.04
N ILE A 188 13.49 -40.12 -7.73
CA ILE A 188 14.56 -40.57 -8.62
C ILE A 188 13.89 -40.94 -9.95
N ASP A 189 14.23 -40.27 -11.04
CA ASP A 189 13.73 -40.68 -12.37
C ASP A 189 14.41 -41.97 -12.85
N THR A 190 13.76 -43.10 -12.57
CA THR A 190 14.24 -44.43 -12.95
C THR A 190 14.30 -44.65 -14.46
N SER A 191 13.57 -43.88 -15.28
CA SER A 191 13.62 -44.02 -16.74
C SER A 191 14.93 -43.48 -17.32
N VAL A 192 15.41 -42.34 -16.83
CA VAL A 192 16.69 -41.72 -17.27
C VAL A 192 17.90 -42.49 -16.74
N LEU A 193 17.73 -43.25 -15.66
CA LEU A 193 18.79 -44.09 -15.08
C LEU A 193 18.92 -45.46 -15.74
N GLY A 194 17.82 -46.04 -16.25
CA GLY A 194 17.84 -47.36 -16.91
C GLY A 194 18.82 -47.45 -18.08
N ASP A 195 18.88 -46.40 -18.92
CA ASP A 195 19.83 -46.32 -20.04
C ASP A 195 21.27 -45.95 -19.61
N SER A 196 21.49 -45.58 -18.35
CA SER A 196 22.74 -44.97 -17.87
C SER A 196 23.66 -45.90 -17.05
N THR A 197 23.14 -46.95 -16.41
CA THR A 197 23.86 -47.64 -15.32
C THR A 197 23.64 -49.16 -15.32
N GLU A 198 24.70 -49.95 -15.12
CA GLU A 198 24.65 -51.43 -14.98
C GLU A 198 24.12 -51.93 -13.61
N ALA A 199 23.65 -51.02 -12.75
CA ALA A 199 23.19 -51.34 -11.41
C ALA A 199 21.71 -51.74 -11.41
N TYR A 200 21.30 -52.60 -10.47
CA TYR A 200 19.88 -52.86 -10.22
C TYR A 200 19.19 -51.56 -9.77
N ILE A 201 18.10 -51.19 -10.45
CA ILE A 201 17.28 -50.01 -10.17
C ILE A 201 15.97 -50.47 -9.57
N GLU A 202 15.67 -50.03 -8.35
CA GLU A 202 14.36 -50.28 -7.72
C GLU A 202 13.30 -49.38 -8.35
N VAL A 203 12.38 -49.96 -9.13
CA VAL A 203 11.40 -49.20 -9.91
C VAL A 203 10.48 -48.35 -9.02
N LEU A 204 10.28 -48.77 -7.76
CA LEU A 204 9.53 -48.04 -6.73
C LEU A 204 10.20 -46.73 -6.27
N ASP A 205 11.51 -46.55 -6.45
CA ASP A 205 12.20 -45.29 -6.14
C ASP A 205 11.72 -44.14 -7.05
N GLY A 206 11.15 -44.49 -8.22
CA GLY A 206 10.42 -43.58 -9.10
C GLY A 206 8.95 -43.35 -8.72
N SER A 207 8.56 -43.55 -7.45
CA SER A 207 7.20 -43.32 -6.94
C SER A 207 7.21 -42.78 -5.49
N ARG A 208 6.09 -42.24 -4.99
CA ARG A 208 5.96 -41.82 -3.58
C ARG A 208 5.86 -42.98 -2.58
N VAL A 209 5.82 -44.23 -3.05
CA VAL A 209 5.86 -45.41 -2.15
C VAL A 209 7.13 -45.33 -1.30
N HIS A 210 7.01 -45.64 0.00
CA HIS A 210 8.13 -45.56 0.94
C HIS A 210 8.91 -46.88 1.00
N PRO A 211 10.26 -46.88 1.14
CA PRO A 211 11.06 -48.10 1.28
C PRO A 211 10.63 -49.09 2.37
N GLU A 212 9.88 -48.66 3.38
CA GLU A 212 9.31 -49.58 4.40
C GLU A 212 8.12 -50.41 3.88
N THR A 213 7.48 -50.00 2.78
CA THR A 213 6.27 -50.64 2.22
C THR A 213 6.49 -51.31 0.87
N TYR A 214 7.75 -51.35 0.37
CA TYR A 214 8.07 -51.98 -0.93
C TYR A 214 7.68 -53.46 -1.00
N GLU A 215 7.76 -54.20 0.12
CA GLU A 215 7.28 -55.58 0.19
C GLU A 215 5.76 -55.69 0.06
N TRP A 216 5.00 -54.68 0.52
CA TRP A 216 3.53 -54.66 0.36
C TRP A 216 3.15 -54.33 -1.08
N ALA A 217 3.84 -53.37 -1.70
CA ALA A 217 3.64 -53.06 -3.13
C ALA A 217 3.95 -54.27 -4.03
N ARG A 218 5.01 -55.03 -3.73
CA ARG A 218 5.33 -56.28 -4.45
C ARG A 218 4.31 -57.39 -4.22
N LYS A 219 3.78 -57.56 -3.00
CA LYS A 219 2.69 -58.52 -2.73
C LYS A 219 1.40 -58.13 -3.44
N MET A 220 0.98 -56.87 -3.34
CA MET A 220 -0.18 -56.35 -4.08
C MET A 220 -0.06 -56.58 -5.60
N ALA A 221 1.16 -56.53 -6.15
CA ALA A 221 1.40 -56.86 -7.55
C ALA A 221 1.23 -58.37 -7.83
N VAL A 222 1.86 -59.26 -7.06
CA VAL A 222 1.70 -60.72 -7.21
C VAL A 222 0.23 -61.15 -7.07
N ASP A 223 -0.46 -60.67 -6.05
CA ASP A 223 -1.87 -60.98 -5.75
C ASP A 223 -2.80 -60.51 -6.90
N ALA A 224 -2.59 -59.30 -7.44
CA ALA A 224 -3.38 -58.77 -8.57
C ALA A 224 -3.06 -59.40 -9.93
N LEU A 225 -2.01 -60.22 -10.01
CA LEU A 225 -1.66 -60.99 -11.19
C LEU A 225 -2.20 -62.43 -11.17
N GLU A 226 -2.68 -62.91 -10.01
CA GLU A 226 -3.12 -64.30 -9.76
C GLU A 226 -2.02 -65.35 -10.10
N TYR A 227 -0.75 -65.05 -9.81
CA TYR A 227 0.35 -65.99 -10.05
C TYR A 227 0.27 -67.24 -9.13
N GLU A 228 0.47 -68.43 -9.69
CA GLU A 228 0.52 -69.69 -8.93
C GLU A 228 1.84 -69.79 -8.13
N ASP A 229 1.71 -70.08 -6.82
CA ASP A 229 2.63 -69.71 -5.72
C ASP A 229 4.09 -70.26 -5.70
N GLU A 230 4.59 -70.96 -6.73
CA GLU A 230 5.93 -71.62 -6.65
C GLU A 230 7.06 -70.92 -7.44
N ASP A 231 6.78 -70.13 -8.49
CA ASP A 231 7.81 -69.47 -9.34
C ASP A 231 7.63 -67.93 -9.50
N ALA A 232 6.73 -67.31 -8.74
CA ALA A 232 6.35 -65.90 -8.90
C ALA A 232 7.50 -64.92 -8.53
N ASN A 233 8.13 -64.30 -9.53
CA ASN A 233 9.13 -63.23 -9.34
C ASN A 233 8.44 -61.91 -8.92
N PRO A 234 8.60 -61.42 -7.67
CA PRO A 234 7.86 -60.24 -7.20
C PRO A 234 8.36 -58.90 -7.79
N ALA A 235 9.52 -58.89 -8.46
CA ALA A 235 9.99 -57.72 -9.21
C ALA A 235 9.37 -57.69 -10.62
N GLY A 236 9.38 -58.80 -11.35
CA GLY A 236 8.73 -58.90 -12.66
C GLY A 236 7.21 -58.72 -12.58
N ALA A 237 6.57 -59.20 -11.50
CA ALA A 237 5.17 -58.93 -11.19
C ALA A 237 4.89 -57.42 -11.06
N LEU A 238 5.80 -56.66 -10.45
CA LEU A 238 5.66 -55.21 -10.32
C LEU A 238 5.84 -54.50 -11.66
N GLU A 239 6.77 -54.94 -12.50
CA GLU A 239 7.00 -54.41 -13.85
C GLU A 239 5.75 -54.62 -14.74
N GLU A 240 5.17 -55.82 -14.76
CA GLU A 240 3.92 -56.12 -15.48
C GLU A 240 2.75 -55.25 -14.99
N ILE A 241 2.64 -55.02 -13.68
CA ILE A 241 1.61 -54.14 -13.09
C ILE A 241 1.82 -52.66 -13.44
N LEU A 242 3.06 -52.22 -13.69
CA LEU A 242 3.34 -50.86 -14.15
C LEU A 242 3.06 -50.68 -15.65
N GLU A 243 3.09 -51.75 -16.46
CA GLU A 243 2.57 -51.75 -17.83
C GLU A 243 1.03 -51.86 -17.88
N ALA A 244 0.43 -52.62 -16.97
CA ALA A 244 -1.01 -52.92 -16.93
C ALA A 244 -1.71 -52.53 -15.59
N PRO A 245 -1.64 -51.25 -15.15
CA PRO A 245 -2.11 -50.83 -13.82
C PRO A 245 -3.63 -50.96 -13.60
N GLU A 246 -4.40 -51.16 -14.67
CA GLU A 246 -5.83 -51.49 -14.59
C GLU A 246 -6.10 -52.75 -13.73
N ARG A 247 -5.19 -53.73 -13.71
CA ARG A 247 -5.34 -54.98 -12.94
C ARG A 247 -5.45 -54.75 -11.42
N LEU A 248 -4.89 -53.65 -10.89
CA LEU A 248 -5.00 -53.29 -9.46
C LEU A 248 -6.41 -52.82 -9.04
N LYS A 249 -7.35 -52.64 -9.97
CA LYS A 249 -8.70 -52.15 -9.65
C LYS A 249 -9.58 -53.20 -8.98
N ASP A 250 -9.40 -54.47 -9.34
CA ASP A 250 -10.21 -55.59 -8.87
C ASP A 250 -9.70 -56.18 -7.53
N LEU A 251 -8.51 -55.75 -7.08
CA LEU A 251 -7.94 -56.14 -5.78
C LEU A 251 -8.67 -55.46 -4.60
N ASP A 252 -9.16 -56.28 -3.66
CA ASP A 252 -9.80 -55.82 -2.41
C ASP A 252 -8.75 -55.39 -1.37
N LEU A 253 -8.51 -54.07 -1.31
CA LEU A 253 -7.54 -53.47 -0.39
C LEU A 253 -8.02 -53.41 1.07
N ASP A 254 -9.33 -53.49 1.33
CA ASP A 254 -9.85 -53.51 2.70
C ASP A 254 -9.62 -54.91 3.32
N ALA A 255 -9.87 -55.97 2.56
CA ALA A 255 -9.53 -57.34 2.97
C ALA A 255 -8.01 -57.53 3.20
N PHE A 256 -7.17 -56.95 2.33
CA PHE A 256 -5.70 -56.97 2.52
C PHE A 256 -5.27 -56.15 3.75
N ALA A 257 -5.96 -55.04 4.05
CA ALA A 257 -5.72 -54.25 5.26
C ALA A 257 -6.08 -55.00 6.55
N GLU A 258 -7.21 -55.72 6.58
CA GLU A 258 -7.60 -56.58 7.71
C GLU A 258 -6.56 -57.68 7.97
N GLU A 259 -5.97 -58.26 6.92
CA GLU A 259 -4.92 -59.27 7.05
C GLU A 259 -3.61 -58.69 7.61
N LEU A 260 -3.17 -57.50 7.14
CA LEU A 260 -2.02 -56.81 7.73
C LEU A 260 -2.25 -56.41 9.19
N GLU A 261 -3.47 -56.00 9.55
CA GLU A 261 -3.83 -55.71 10.94
C GLU A 261 -3.82 -56.98 11.80
N ARG A 262 -4.32 -58.12 11.27
CA ARG A 262 -4.25 -59.45 11.91
C ARG A 262 -2.80 -59.93 12.12
N GLN A 263 -1.89 -59.62 11.22
CA GLN A 263 -0.45 -59.90 11.34
C GLN A 263 0.28 -58.95 12.30
N GLY A 264 -0.39 -57.89 12.79
CA GLY A 264 0.15 -56.98 13.81
C GLY A 264 0.81 -55.71 13.27
N PHE A 265 0.73 -55.44 11.96
CA PHE A 265 1.24 -54.18 11.36
C PHE A 265 0.31 -52.98 11.59
N GLY A 266 -0.87 -53.22 12.18
CA GLY A 266 -1.93 -52.24 12.40
C GLY A 266 -2.72 -51.93 11.13
N ASN A 267 -3.71 -51.03 11.24
CA ASN A 267 -4.51 -50.65 10.08
C ASN A 267 -3.67 -49.87 9.06
N LYS A 268 -3.64 -50.35 7.80
CA LYS A 268 -2.83 -49.80 6.70
C LYS A 268 -3.64 -49.48 5.44
N SER A 269 -4.97 -49.51 5.50
CA SER A 269 -5.89 -49.30 4.36
C SER A 269 -5.51 -48.08 3.50
N ILE A 270 -5.36 -46.90 4.12
CA ILE A 270 -4.96 -45.65 3.45
C ILE A 270 -3.64 -45.84 2.66
N THR A 271 -2.62 -46.43 3.30
CA THR A 271 -1.32 -46.68 2.67
C THR A 271 -1.42 -47.61 1.46
N LEU A 272 -2.32 -48.59 1.47
CA LEU A 272 -2.56 -49.49 0.33
C LEU A 272 -3.28 -48.75 -0.82
N TYR A 273 -4.24 -47.87 -0.50
CA TYR A 273 -4.87 -46.99 -1.50
C TYR A 273 -3.86 -46.03 -2.13
N ASP A 274 -2.95 -45.46 -1.35
CA ASP A 274 -1.87 -44.58 -1.82
C ASP A 274 -0.87 -45.33 -2.71
N ILE A 275 -0.46 -46.54 -2.31
CA ILE A 275 0.37 -47.44 -3.15
C ILE A 275 -0.32 -47.70 -4.48
N ARG A 276 -1.60 -48.08 -4.48
CA ARG A 276 -2.35 -48.31 -5.73
C ARG A 276 -2.45 -47.06 -6.60
N ALA A 277 -2.58 -45.87 -6.01
CA ALA A 277 -2.62 -44.61 -6.74
C ALA A 277 -1.27 -44.30 -7.41
N GLU A 278 -0.15 -44.53 -6.72
CA GLU A 278 1.21 -44.34 -7.25
C GLU A 278 1.59 -45.38 -8.30
N LEU A 279 1.20 -46.65 -8.15
CA LEU A 279 1.44 -47.67 -9.19
C LEU A 279 0.66 -47.36 -10.47
N ASN A 280 -0.55 -46.79 -10.36
CA ASN A 280 -1.35 -46.35 -11.50
C ASN A 280 -0.86 -45.03 -12.12
N SER A 281 -0.16 -44.16 -11.39
CA SER A 281 0.38 -42.89 -11.89
C SER A 281 1.54 -42.38 -11.03
N ARG A 282 2.73 -42.93 -11.27
CA ARG A 282 3.98 -42.64 -10.53
C ARG A 282 4.26 -41.14 -10.44
N TYR A 283 4.47 -40.63 -9.21
CA TYR A 283 4.75 -39.21 -8.93
C TYR A 283 3.80 -38.21 -9.59
N LYS A 284 2.53 -38.59 -9.80
CA LYS A 284 1.51 -37.69 -10.37
C LYS A 284 1.46 -36.36 -9.62
N ASP A 285 1.49 -35.24 -10.34
CA ASP A 285 1.33 -33.93 -9.72
C ASP A 285 -0.11 -33.78 -9.19
N LEU A 286 -0.23 -33.38 -7.92
CA LEU A 286 -1.49 -33.18 -7.21
C LEU A 286 -1.80 -31.68 -7.02
N ARG A 287 -0.91 -30.78 -7.47
CA ARG A 287 -1.15 -29.34 -7.47
C ARG A 287 -2.34 -28.96 -8.34
N ILE A 288 -2.99 -27.85 -8.00
CA ILE A 288 -4.06 -27.27 -8.81
C ILE A 288 -3.48 -26.89 -10.18
N SER A 289 -4.05 -27.42 -11.26
CA SER A 289 -3.62 -27.11 -12.62
C SER A 289 -3.70 -25.61 -12.92
N TYR A 290 -2.72 -25.09 -13.65
CA TYR A 290 -2.65 -23.66 -14.01
C TYR A 290 -3.95 -23.19 -14.68
N ARG A 291 -4.44 -22.02 -14.26
CA ARG A 291 -5.51 -21.28 -14.94
C ARG A 291 -5.00 -19.90 -15.32
N SER A 292 -5.35 -19.44 -16.52
CA SER A 292 -5.15 -18.05 -16.94
C SER A 292 -5.81 -17.11 -15.92
N PRO A 293 -5.22 -15.94 -15.61
CA PRO A 293 -5.79 -14.99 -14.66
C PRO A 293 -7.12 -14.42 -15.19
N THR A 294 -8.08 -14.25 -14.30
CA THR A 294 -9.38 -13.62 -14.60
C THR A 294 -9.22 -12.12 -14.87
N HIS A 295 -10.26 -11.48 -15.41
CA HIS A 295 -10.25 -10.03 -15.62
C HIS A 295 -10.04 -9.23 -14.32
N GLU A 296 -10.53 -9.73 -13.17
CA GLU A 296 -10.34 -9.11 -11.86
C GLU A 296 -8.89 -9.25 -11.39
N GLU A 297 -8.32 -10.44 -11.47
CA GLU A 297 -6.90 -10.69 -11.14
C GLU A 297 -5.95 -9.90 -12.08
N LEU A 298 -6.29 -9.77 -13.36
CA LEU A 298 -5.58 -8.90 -14.32
C LEU A 298 -5.74 -7.41 -14.01
N PHE A 299 -6.88 -6.98 -13.48
CA PHE A 299 -7.13 -5.58 -13.13
C PHE A 299 -6.27 -5.17 -11.94
N ASP A 300 -6.28 -5.96 -10.87
CA ASP A 300 -5.44 -5.72 -9.69
C ASP A 300 -3.95 -5.80 -10.07
N MET A 301 -3.54 -6.82 -10.85
CA MET A 301 -2.16 -6.99 -11.33
C MET A 301 -1.65 -5.78 -12.14
N LEU A 302 -2.43 -5.28 -13.10
CA LEU A 302 -1.98 -4.23 -14.03
C LEU A 302 -2.28 -2.79 -13.58
N THR A 303 -3.04 -2.61 -12.50
CA THR A 303 -3.27 -1.29 -11.87
C THR A 303 -2.54 -1.10 -10.55
N LYS A 304 -2.10 -2.21 -9.91
CA LYS A 304 -1.51 -2.25 -8.56
C LYS A 304 -2.41 -1.65 -7.47
N GLU A 305 -3.71 -1.73 -7.68
CA GLU A 305 -4.76 -1.47 -6.69
C GLU A 305 -5.38 -2.81 -6.23
N SER A 306 -6.16 -2.79 -5.14
CA SER A 306 -6.96 -3.93 -4.68
C SER A 306 -8.42 -3.50 -4.46
N PRO A 307 -9.36 -4.44 -4.24
CA PRO A 307 -10.74 -4.10 -3.86
C PRO A 307 -10.85 -3.29 -2.56
N GLU A 308 -9.85 -3.32 -1.68
CA GLU A 308 -9.78 -2.47 -0.49
C GLU A 308 -9.29 -1.05 -0.82
N THR A 309 -8.29 -0.92 -1.70
CA THR A 309 -7.77 0.39 -2.08
C THR A 309 -8.64 1.08 -3.12
N PHE A 310 -9.37 0.37 -3.99
CA PHE A 310 -10.07 0.90 -5.17
C PHE A 310 -11.48 0.32 -5.34
N PHE A 311 -12.44 0.87 -4.58
CA PHE A 311 -13.83 0.42 -4.56
C PHE A 311 -14.82 1.47 -5.09
N VAL A 312 -16.01 1.00 -5.46
CA VAL A 312 -17.15 1.87 -5.81
C VAL A 312 -17.55 2.70 -4.58
N GLY A 313 -17.55 4.03 -4.73
CA GLY A 313 -17.71 4.96 -3.62
C GLY A 313 -16.41 5.60 -3.15
N LYS A 314 -15.21 5.14 -3.55
CA LYS A 314 -13.95 5.85 -3.27
C LYS A 314 -13.94 7.23 -3.92
N MET A 315 -13.44 8.24 -3.19
CA MET A 315 -13.10 9.55 -3.77
C MET A 315 -11.65 9.51 -4.30
N VAL A 316 -11.47 9.93 -5.55
CA VAL A 316 -10.17 9.97 -6.24
C VAL A 316 -9.95 11.34 -6.88
N LEU A 317 -8.69 11.65 -7.18
CA LEU A 317 -8.34 12.72 -8.11
C LEU A 317 -8.31 12.16 -9.53
N ALA A 318 -8.68 13.00 -10.50
CA ALA A 318 -8.56 12.67 -11.91
C ALA A 318 -8.32 13.92 -12.75
N SER A 319 -7.51 13.78 -13.80
CA SER A 319 -7.19 14.84 -14.76
C SER A 319 -8.11 14.78 -15.97
N VAL A 320 -8.71 15.91 -16.36
CA VAL A 320 -9.59 15.99 -17.55
C VAL A 320 -8.78 15.88 -18.84
N ILE A 321 -8.95 14.77 -19.57
CA ILE A 321 -8.28 14.53 -20.86
C ILE A 321 -9.00 15.29 -22.00
N GLY A 322 -10.32 15.35 -21.96
CA GLY A 322 -11.11 15.96 -23.03
C GLY A 322 -12.60 15.71 -22.89
N ILE A 323 -13.40 16.52 -23.58
CA ILE A 323 -14.86 16.40 -23.59
C ILE A 323 -15.27 15.32 -24.61
N SER A 324 -16.43 14.71 -24.40
CA SER A 324 -17.07 13.78 -25.33
C SER A 324 -18.32 14.45 -25.91
N HIS A 325 -18.43 14.46 -27.23
CA HIS A 325 -19.58 14.98 -27.96
C HIS A 325 -20.21 13.84 -28.77
N ARG A 326 -21.53 13.86 -28.93
CA ARG A 326 -22.24 12.98 -29.87
C ARG A 326 -23.12 13.80 -30.80
N LYS A 327 -23.35 13.29 -32.01
CA LYS A 327 -24.45 13.75 -32.87
C LYS A 327 -25.77 13.29 -32.23
N PRO A 328 -26.82 14.12 -32.19
CA PRO A 328 -28.14 13.68 -31.75
C PRO A 328 -28.72 12.62 -32.69
N GLN A 329 -29.71 11.86 -32.20
CA GLN A 329 -30.43 10.89 -33.02
C GLN A 329 -31.34 11.60 -34.02
N ARG A 330 -31.66 10.96 -35.15
CA ARG A 330 -32.39 11.57 -36.27
C ARG A 330 -33.71 12.22 -35.83
N GLU A 331 -34.48 11.51 -35.01
CA GLU A 331 -35.74 11.97 -34.40
C GLU A 331 -35.61 13.22 -33.53
N MET A 332 -34.41 13.50 -33.00
CA MET A 332 -34.12 14.74 -32.26
C MET A 332 -33.74 15.89 -33.19
N LEU A 333 -33.04 15.62 -34.31
CA LEU A 333 -32.76 16.64 -35.33
C LEU A 333 -34.07 17.17 -35.93
N ASP A 334 -35.02 16.26 -36.21
CA ASP A 334 -36.33 16.58 -36.79
C ASP A 334 -37.20 17.48 -35.87
N GLN A 335 -36.80 17.70 -34.61
CA GLN A 335 -37.49 18.54 -33.62
C GLN A 335 -36.70 19.83 -33.26
N ALA A 336 -35.47 19.99 -33.75
CA ALA A 336 -34.53 20.99 -33.24
C ALA A 336 -34.11 21.99 -34.32
N ASN A 337 -34.96 23.00 -34.55
CA ASN A 337 -34.67 24.11 -35.45
C ASN A 337 -33.66 25.09 -34.82
N PRO A 338 -32.52 25.40 -35.47
CA PRO A 338 -31.63 26.47 -35.04
C PRO A 338 -32.33 27.84 -35.09
N VAL A 339 -32.08 28.68 -34.09
CA VAL A 339 -32.68 30.01 -33.97
C VAL A 339 -31.64 31.03 -34.39
N ARG A 340 -32.02 32.02 -35.22
CA ARG A 340 -31.15 33.14 -35.56
C ARG A 340 -31.41 34.29 -34.58
N ASN A 341 -30.35 34.89 -34.04
CA ASN A 341 -30.44 36.08 -33.21
C ASN A 341 -30.52 37.32 -34.12
N ASP A 342 -31.57 38.13 -33.94
CA ASP A 342 -31.83 39.32 -34.77
C ASP A 342 -30.86 40.48 -34.48
N GLU A 343 -30.25 40.55 -33.29
CA GLU A 343 -29.30 41.61 -32.91
C GLU A 343 -27.88 41.35 -33.41
N THR A 344 -27.41 40.10 -33.34
CA THR A 344 -26.05 39.72 -33.80
C THR A 344 -26.01 39.20 -35.24
N GLY A 345 -27.15 38.74 -35.75
CA GLY A 345 -27.28 38.12 -37.07
C GLY A 345 -26.71 36.70 -37.17
N LEU A 346 -26.24 36.12 -36.07
CA LEU A 346 -25.64 34.78 -35.97
C LEU A 346 -26.70 33.73 -35.58
N TRP A 347 -26.40 32.46 -35.86
CA TRP A 347 -27.25 31.31 -35.55
C TRP A 347 -26.86 30.67 -34.22
N GLU A 348 -27.85 30.30 -33.41
CA GLU A 348 -27.70 29.52 -32.19
C GLU A 348 -27.99 28.02 -32.44
N CYS A 349 -27.07 27.16 -32.00
CA CYS A 349 -27.27 25.72 -32.02
C CYS A 349 -28.21 25.27 -30.88
N PRO A 350 -29.36 24.62 -31.17
CA PRO A 350 -30.39 24.30 -30.18
C PRO A 350 -30.01 23.16 -29.22
N PHE A 351 -28.80 22.61 -29.34
CA PHE A 351 -28.27 21.52 -28.52
C PHE A 351 -27.05 21.90 -27.67
N CYS A 352 -26.35 22.98 -28.00
CA CYS A 352 -25.13 23.41 -27.28
C CYS A 352 -25.07 24.92 -27.02
N HIS A 353 -26.11 25.68 -27.39
CA HIS A 353 -26.31 27.11 -27.12
C HIS A 353 -25.18 28.05 -27.58
N LYS A 354 -24.28 27.54 -28.43
CA LYS A 354 -23.30 28.33 -29.16
C LYS A 354 -23.99 29.16 -30.23
N ASN A 355 -23.72 30.46 -30.22
CA ASN A 355 -24.34 31.49 -31.04
C ASN A 355 -23.33 32.23 -31.93
N ASP A 356 -22.24 31.56 -32.28
CA ASP A 356 -21.08 32.06 -33.04
C ASP A 356 -21.13 31.72 -34.54
N PHE A 357 -22.14 30.97 -35.00
CA PHE A 357 -22.25 30.48 -36.38
C PHE A 357 -22.79 31.56 -37.35
N PRO A 358 -22.06 31.98 -38.39
CA PRO A 358 -22.55 32.94 -39.39
C PRO A 358 -23.58 32.34 -40.35
N GLU A 359 -23.45 31.05 -40.70
CA GLU A 359 -24.39 30.34 -41.56
C GLU A 359 -25.08 29.15 -40.88
N LEU A 360 -26.34 28.89 -41.26
CA LEU A 360 -27.07 27.67 -40.89
C LEU A 360 -26.32 26.40 -41.33
N SER A 361 -25.57 26.48 -42.44
CA SER A 361 -24.66 25.48 -42.99
C SER A 361 -23.62 24.98 -41.98
N GLU A 362 -23.18 25.88 -41.09
CA GLU A 362 -22.06 25.66 -40.16
C GLU A 362 -22.52 25.27 -38.75
N VAL A 363 -23.83 25.30 -38.46
CA VAL A 363 -24.41 24.92 -37.16
C VAL A 363 -24.26 23.41 -36.94
N ILE A 364 -23.11 23.01 -36.41
CA ILE A 364 -22.80 21.59 -36.19
C ILE A 364 -23.65 21.07 -35.03
N LEU A 365 -24.68 20.29 -35.35
CA LEU A 365 -25.54 19.62 -34.37
C LEU A 365 -24.77 18.49 -33.66
N TYR A 366 -24.03 18.86 -32.62
CA TYR A 366 -23.49 17.97 -31.59
C TYR A 366 -23.88 18.47 -30.20
N TYR A 367 -24.00 17.55 -29.26
CA TYR A 367 -24.18 17.85 -27.83
C TYR A 367 -23.11 17.16 -27.01
N SER A 368 -22.69 17.80 -25.92
CA SER A 368 -21.67 17.30 -25.01
C SER A 368 -22.28 16.26 -24.07
N THR A 369 -21.80 15.01 -24.12
CA THR A 369 -22.39 13.90 -23.34
C THR A 369 -21.74 13.72 -21.97
N GLY A 370 -20.54 14.26 -21.78
CA GLY A 370 -19.74 14.09 -20.58
C GLY A 370 -18.26 14.36 -20.83
N VAL A 371 -17.45 14.04 -19.82
CA VAL A 371 -16.02 14.38 -19.74
C VAL A 371 -15.21 13.09 -19.59
N ARG A 372 -14.17 12.93 -20.41
CA ARG A 372 -13.17 11.87 -20.26
C ARG A 372 -12.08 12.33 -19.31
N ILE A 373 -11.80 11.51 -18.30
CA ILE A 373 -10.81 11.76 -17.24
C ILE A 373 -9.77 10.64 -17.23
N ARG A 374 -8.57 10.93 -16.70
CA ARG A 374 -7.55 9.93 -16.36
C ARG A 374 -7.30 9.98 -14.86
N LEU A 375 -7.33 8.83 -14.20
CA LEU A 375 -6.98 8.69 -12.80
C LEU A 375 -5.46 8.55 -12.67
N ASP A 376 -4.92 8.83 -11.49
CA ASP A 376 -3.47 8.83 -11.25
C ASP A 376 -2.83 7.43 -11.43
N ASN A 377 -3.62 6.37 -11.25
CA ASN A 377 -3.27 4.96 -11.54
C ASN A 377 -3.40 4.58 -13.04
N GLY A 378 -3.46 5.57 -13.94
CA GLY A 378 -3.52 5.38 -15.39
C GLY A 378 -4.90 4.98 -15.96
N LEU A 379 -5.87 4.61 -15.11
CA LEU A 379 -7.21 4.22 -15.57
C LEU A 379 -7.93 5.36 -16.30
N SER A 380 -8.70 4.99 -17.32
CA SER A 380 -9.53 5.93 -18.08
C SER A 380 -10.94 5.96 -17.50
N GLY A 381 -11.37 7.13 -17.02
CA GLY A 381 -12.69 7.32 -16.45
C GLY A 381 -13.61 8.19 -17.31
N TYR A 382 -14.90 8.16 -17.00
CA TYR A 382 -15.92 8.96 -17.65
C TYR A 382 -16.86 9.60 -16.62
N ILE A 383 -17.08 10.91 -16.75
CA ILE A 383 -18.09 11.65 -15.98
C ILE A 383 -19.20 12.04 -16.95
N HIS A 384 -20.36 11.39 -16.83
CA HIS A 384 -21.58 11.82 -17.54
C HIS A 384 -21.91 13.28 -17.20
N ILE A 385 -22.42 14.05 -18.16
CA ILE A 385 -22.75 15.48 -17.94
C ILE A 385 -23.73 15.69 -16.75
N LYS A 386 -24.69 14.77 -16.55
CA LYS A 386 -25.61 14.74 -15.40
C LYS A 386 -24.93 14.56 -14.03
N ASN A 387 -23.67 14.14 -14.01
CA ASN A 387 -22.85 13.88 -12.83
C ASN A 387 -21.69 14.89 -12.68
N LEU A 388 -21.64 15.94 -13.50
CA LEU A 388 -20.59 16.96 -13.42
C LEU A 388 -20.87 18.03 -12.35
N SER A 389 -22.15 18.22 -11.98
CA SER A 389 -22.62 19.29 -11.07
C SER A 389 -23.98 18.92 -10.47
N ASP A 390 -24.31 19.50 -9.31
CA ASP A 390 -25.67 19.44 -8.74
C ASP A 390 -26.66 20.36 -9.45
N ARG A 391 -26.15 21.34 -10.22
CA ARG A 391 -26.92 22.21 -11.11
C ARG A 391 -26.93 21.61 -12.51
N HIS A 392 -27.96 21.93 -13.30
CA HIS A 392 -27.94 21.65 -14.72
C HIS A 392 -26.76 22.39 -15.39
N VAL A 393 -26.09 21.71 -16.32
CA VAL A 393 -24.96 22.21 -17.11
C VAL A 393 -25.21 21.76 -18.55
N ALA A 394 -25.22 22.68 -19.50
CA ALA A 394 -25.47 22.39 -20.91
C ALA A 394 -24.18 21.99 -21.65
N ASP A 395 -23.07 22.71 -21.41
CA ASP A 395 -21.75 22.35 -21.92
C ASP A 395 -20.70 22.22 -20.79
N PRO A 396 -19.96 21.10 -20.71
CA PRO A 396 -18.95 20.90 -19.67
C PRO A 396 -17.82 21.94 -19.60
N THR A 397 -17.56 22.70 -20.67
CA THR A 397 -16.49 23.73 -20.68
C THR A 397 -16.70 24.84 -19.65
N GLU A 398 -17.96 25.14 -19.30
CA GLU A 398 -18.33 26.08 -18.24
C GLU A 398 -17.75 25.66 -16.88
N ARG A 399 -17.63 24.35 -16.64
CA ARG A 399 -17.35 23.77 -15.32
C ARG A 399 -15.96 23.16 -15.20
N VAL A 400 -15.39 22.66 -16.30
CA VAL A 400 -14.06 22.04 -16.35
C VAL A 400 -13.28 22.40 -17.61
N LYS A 401 -11.96 22.57 -17.47
CA LYS A 401 -11.02 22.76 -18.59
C LYS A 401 -10.19 21.49 -18.85
N ILE A 402 -9.71 21.32 -20.07
CA ILE A 402 -8.77 20.24 -20.41
C ILE A 402 -7.46 20.47 -19.64
N GLY A 403 -6.90 19.41 -19.07
CA GLY A 403 -5.75 19.45 -18.17
C GLY A 403 -6.08 19.82 -16.72
N GLN A 404 -7.34 20.13 -16.39
CA GLN A 404 -7.74 20.42 -15.01
C GLN A 404 -7.86 19.13 -14.18
N THR A 405 -7.28 19.14 -12.98
CA THR A 405 -7.54 18.12 -11.95
C THR A 405 -8.89 18.37 -11.28
N VAL A 406 -9.73 17.34 -11.21
CA VAL A 406 -11.02 17.34 -10.51
C VAL A 406 -11.04 16.25 -9.44
N HIS A 407 -11.79 16.49 -8.37
CA HIS A 407 -12.14 15.43 -7.42
C HIS A 407 -13.38 14.72 -7.96
N CYS A 408 -13.39 13.40 -7.98
CA CYS A 408 -14.57 12.62 -8.33
C CYS A 408 -14.75 11.38 -7.44
N ARG A 409 -15.99 10.94 -7.26
CA ARG A 409 -16.33 9.67 -6.61
C ARG A 409 -16.62 8.61 -7.66
N ILE A 410 -16.07 7.41 -7.49
CA ILE A 410 -16.31 6.26 -8.38
C ILE A 410 -17.76 5.78 -8.18
N LEU A 411 -18.50 5.63 -9.28
CA LEU A 411 -19.88 5.12 -9.31
C LEU A 411 -19.99 3.68 -9.86
N LYS A 412 -19.08 3.29 -10.75
CA LYS A 412 -18.97 1.93 -11.29
C LYS A 412 -17.52 1.68 -11.71
N ILE A 413 -17.04 0.46 -11.48
CA ILE A 413 -15.80 -0.05 -12.07
C ILE A 413 -16.19 -1.02 -13.19
N ASP A 414 -15.52 -0.89 -14.33
CA ASP A 414 -15.69 -1.75 -15.51
C ASP A 414 -14.34 -2.43 -15.77
N VAL A 415 -14.22 -3.62 -15.17
CA VAL A 415 -12.98 -4.40 -15.03
C VAL A 415 -12.45 -4.82 -16.41
N GLU A 416 -13.30 -5.42 -17.24
CA GLU A 416 -12.96 -5.86 -18.62
C GLU A 416 -12.36 -4.74 -19.47
N ARG A 417 -12.84 -3.51 -19.31
CA ARG A 417 -12.45 -2.35 -20.13
C ARG A 417 -11.35 -1.51 -19.49
N PHE A 418 -10.96 -1.82 -18.26
CA PHE A 418 -10.08 -1.01 -17.43
C PHE A 418 -10.56 0.45 -17.38
N SER A 419 -11.83 0.64 -17.02
CA SER A 419 -12.47 1.96 -17.02
C SER A 419 -13.45 2.17 -15.87
N VAL A 420 -13.73 3.43 -15.53
CA VAL A 420 -14.59 3.79 -14.38
C VAL A 420 -15.59 4.88 -14.71
N ASP A 421 -16.85 4.69 -14.32
CA ASP A 421 -17.85 5.78 -14.30
C ASP A 421 -17.72 6.55 -12.99
N CYS A 422 -17.72 7.88 -13.09
CA CYS A 422 -17.42 8.78 -11.98
C CYS A 422 -18.41 9.94 -11.86
N SER A 423 -18.44 10.57 -10.69
CA SER A 423 -19.23 11.78 -10.40
C SER A 423 -18.40 12.88 -9.75
N SER A 424 -18.62 14.12 -10.18
CA SER A 424 -18.05 15.35 -9.61
C SER A 424 -19.12 16.25 -8.96
N LYS A 425 -20.35 15.74 -8.72
CA LYS A 425 -21.39 16.49 -7.98
C LYS A 425 -20.92 16.81 -6.56
N SER A 426 -21.27 17.98 -6.02
CA SER A 426 -20.92 18.36 -4.65
C SER A 426 -21.69 17.54 -3.61
N SER A 427 -22.89 17.06 -3.93
CA SER A 427 -23.65 16.10 -3.12
C SER A 427 -22.91 14.77 -2.97
N ASP A 428 -22.61 14.12 -4.10
CA ASP A 428 -21.90 12.84 -4.17
C ASP A 428 -20.50 12.95 -3.53
N LEU A 429 -19.74 14.02 -3.80
CA LEU A 429 -18.42 14.24 -3.18
C LEU A 429 -18.51 14.38 -1.66
N MET A 430 -19.46 15.17 -1.13
CA MET A 430 -19.66 15.30 0.32
C MET A 430 -20.24 14.03 0.99
N ASP A 431 -20.76 13.09 0.20
CA ASP A 431 -21.55 11.94 0.65
C ASP A 431 -22.70 12.37 1.57
N LYS A 432 -23.55 13.28 1.09
CA LYS A 432 -24.68 13.85 1.87
C LYS A 432 -25.71 12.81 2.28
N ASN A 433 -25.78 11.69 1.55
CA ASN A 433 -26.76 10.63 1.77
C ASN A 433 -26.22 9.51 2.68
N ASN A 434 -24.91 9.53 3.02
CA ASN A 434 -24.20 8.42 3.67
C ASN A 434 -24.31 7.09 2.90
N GLU A 435 -24.26 7.15 1.57
CA GLU A 435 -24.31 5.98 0.68
C GLU A 435 -22.96 5.25 0.61
N TRP A 436 -21.86 5.98 0.87
CA TRP A 436 -20.50 5.53 0.54
C TRP A 436 -19.54 5.46 1.74
N ARG A 437 -20.05 5.69 2.95
CA ARG A 437 -19.32 5.47 4.21
C ARG A 437 -19.55 4.04 4.69
N PRO A 438 -18.51 3.34 5.17
CA PRO A 438 -18.71 2.12 5.95
C PRO A 438 -19.65 2.36 7.14
N SER A 439 -20.52 1.40 7.41
CA SER A 439 -21.35 1.38 8.62
C SER A 439 -20.45 1.42 9.87
N LYS A 440 -20.74 2.32 10.80
CA LYS A 440 -20.00 2.40 12.06
C LYS A 440 -20.22 1.13 12.90
N ASP A 441 -19.11 0.56 13.36
CA ASP A 441 -19.08 -0.57 14.30
C ASP A 441 -19.87 -0.24 15.59
N PRO A 442 -20.62 -1.19 16.20
CA PRO A 442 -21.16 -1.04 17.55
C PRO A 442 -20.20 -0.52 18.62
N TYR A 443 -18.90 -0.78 18.51
CA TYR A 443 -17.84 -0.30 19.41
C TYR A 443 -17.24 1.07 19.01
N TYR A 444 -17.72 1.71 17.94
CA TYR A 444 -17.22 3.00 17.48
C TYR A 444 -17.59 4.12 18.48
N ASP A 445 -16.60 4.86 18.99
CA ASP A 445 -16.81 5.97 19.93
C ASP A 445 -17.40 7.21 19.22
N GLN A 446 -18.71 7.19 19.09
CA GLN A 446 -19.51 8.30 18.56
C GLN A 446 -19.38 9.57 19.42
N GLU A 447 -19.13 9.47 20.73
CA GLU A 447 -18.97 10.67 21.55
C GLU A 447 -17.68 11.41 21.23
N SER A 448 -16.57 10.69 21.01
CA SER A 448 -15.28 11.30 20.68
C SER A 448 -15.28 11.93 19.29
N GLU A 449 -15.88 11.25 18.30
CA GLU A 449 -16.15 11.86 16.98
C GLU A 449 -16.97 13.14 17.11
N ASP A 450 -18.07 13.12 17.88
CA ASP A 450 -18.96 14.27 18.00
C ASP A 450 -18.31 15.42 18.80
N LYS A 451 -17.44 15.11 19.78
CA LYS A 451 -16.56 16.10 20.46
C LYS A 451 -15.59 16.75 19.49
N ASP A 452 -14.98 16.01 18.57
CA ASP A 452 -14.03 16.55 17.58
C ASP A 452 -14.73 17.31 16.45
N LEU A 453 -15.89 16.84 15.97
CA LEU A 453 -16.74 17.58 15.03
C LEU A 453 -17.20 18.92 15.62
N ARG A 454 -17.45 19.01 16.93
CA ARG A 454 -17.72 20.28 17.63
C ARG A 454 -16.48 21.18 17.63
N LYS A 455 -15.29 20.68 18.03
CA LYS A 455 -14.02 21.44 17.97
C LYS A 455 -13.76 22.03 16.57
N VAL A 456 -13.99 21.26 15.51
CA VAL A 456 -13.80 21.70 14.12
C VAL A 456 -14.81 22.79 13.72
N LYS A 457 -16.09 22.65 14.11
CA LYS A 457 -17.12 23.68 13.90
C LYS A 457 -16.78 24.97 14.65
N ASP A 458 -16.38 24.87 15.91
CA ASP A 458 -16.01 26.02 16.75
C ASP A 458 -14.74 26.73 16.26
N ALA A 459 -13.75 25.97 15.76
CA ALA A 459 -12.57 26.52 15.11
C ALA A 459 -12.93 27.25 13.80
N LYS A 460 -13.83 26.67 12.98
CA LYS A 460 -14.33 27.32 11.75
C LYS A 460 -15.08 28.62 12.08
N HIS A 461 -16.02 28.60 13.01
CA HIS A 461 -16.75 29.79 13.46
C HIS A 461 -15.85 30.83 14.13
N THR A 462 -14.77 30.42 14.81
CA THR A 462 -13.74 31.34 15.34
C THR A 462 -12.95 32.00 14.23
N LYS A 463 -12.62 31.28 13.14
CA LYS A 463 -11.97 31.82 11.94
C LYS A 463 -12.89 32.80 11.19
N GLU A 464 -14.15 32.43 11.00
CA GLU A 464 -15.18 33.30 10.39
C GLU A 464 -15.42 34.58 11.21
N ARG A 465 -15.49 34.47 12.55
CA ARG A 465 -15.63 35.62 13.47
C ARG A 465 -14.43 36.55 13.50
N ALA A 466 -13.28 36.17 12.93
CA ALA A 466 -12.11 37.06 12.84
C ALA A 466 -12.28 38.17 11.78
N GLN A 467 -13.27 38.05 10.89
CA GLN A 467 -13.59 39.03 9.83
C GLN A 467 -15.03 39.54 10.01
N TYR A 468 -15.28 40.35 11.03
CA TYR A 468 -16.59 40.98 11.22
C TYR A 468 -16.61 42.42 10.70
N VAL A 469 -17.31 42.61 9.58
CA VAL A 469 -17.58 43.93 8.97
C VAL A 469 -18.94 44.44 9.46
N LYS A 470 -18.97 45.66 9.99
CA LYS A 470 -20.22 46.36 10.33
C LYS A 470 -20.42 47.52 9.35
N ARG A 471 -21.54 47.53 8.64
CA ARG A 471 -21.89 48.55 7.63
C ARG A 471 -22.60 49.73 8.31
N GLY A 472 -22.10 50.95 8.08
CA GLY A 472 -22.87 52.19 8.14
C GLY A 472 -23.47 52.53 6.76
N SER A 473 -23.95 53.76 6.58
CA SER A 473 -24.48 54.22 5.28
C SER A 473 -23.38 54.34 4.22
N ASP A 474 -22.27 54.99 4.57
CA ASP A 474 -21.18 55.38 3.65
C ASP A 474 -19.79 54.97 4.18
N HIS A 475 -19.79 54.21 5.28
CA HIS A 475 -18.60 53.81 6.04
C HIS A 475 -18.71 52.33 6.44
N LEU A 476 -17.59 51.61 6.32
CA LEU A 476 -17.49 50.17 6.50
C LEU A 476 -16.39 49.89 7.53
N THR A 477 -16.77 49.34 8.69
CA THR A 477 -15.80 49.07 9.77
C THR A 477 -15.19 47.67 9.62
N VAL A 478 -13.93 47.60 9.18
CA VAL A 478 -13.13 46.36 9.16
C VAL A 478 -12.53 46.14 10.55
N THR A 479 -12.95 45.06 11.22
CA THR A 479 -12.41 44.69 12.55
C THR A 479 -11.40 43.56 12.44
N TRP A 480 -10.19 43.74 13.01
CA TRP A 480 -9.18 42.67 13.09
C TRP A 480 -8.62 42.49 14.51
N LYS A 481 -8.11 41.29 14.81
CA LYS A 481 -7.58 40.92 16.14
C LYS A 481 -6.08 41.22 16.22
N VAL A 482 -5.71 42.24 17.01
CA VAL A 482 -4.31 42.63 17.23
C VAL A 482 -3.63 41.69 18.22
N ALA A 483 -4.33 41.36 19.30
CA ALA A 483 -3.86 40.45 20.35
C ALA A 483 -5.07 39.79 21.04
N GLU A 484 -4.84 38.96 22.05
CA GLU A 484 -5.92 38.41 22.87
C GLU A 484 -6.68 39.52 23.61
N GLY A 485 -8.00 39.57 23.42
CA GLY A 485 -8.86 40.63 23.99
C GLY A 485 -8.62 42.05 23.45
N ILE A 486 -7.84 42.23 22.38
CA ILE A 486 -7.53 43.53 21.77
C ILE A 486 -7.82 43.46 20.27
N TYR A 487 -8.85 44.20 19.84
CA TYR A 487 -9.28 44.31 18.44
C TYR A 487 -9.08 45.75 17.97
N GLN A 488 -8.66 45.92 16.72
CA GLN A 488 -8.59 47.23 16.06
C GLN A 488 -9.71 47.31 15.03
N HIS A 489 -10.47 48.40 15.12
CA HIS A 489 -11.47 48.77 14.13
C HIS A 489 -10.82 49.76 13.18
N ILE A 490 -10.80 49.42 11.89
CA ILE A 490 -10.37 50.30 10.80
C ILE A 490 -11.65 50.82 10.15
N ASP A 491 -11.76 52.13 10.03
CA ASP A 491 -12.83 52.78 9.29
C ASP A 491 -12.44 52.89 7.81
N VAL A 492 -13.28 52.34 6.93
CA VAL A 492 -13.12 52.34 5.47
C VAL A 492 -14.24 53.18 4.89
N ARG A 493 -13.90 54.23 4.14
CA ARG A 493 -14.90 55.12 3.52
C ARG A 493 -15.27 54.55 2.15
N GLU A 494 -16.57 54.46 1.86
CA GLU A 494 -17.08 53.88 0.61
C GLU A 494 -17.51 54.99 -0.35
N GLU A 495 -17.09 54.94 -1.62
CA GLU A 495 -17.53 55.87 -2.66
C GLU A 495 -18.19 55.15 -3.85
N GLY A 496 -19.01 55.87 -4.63
CA GLY A 496 -19.64 55.33 -5.84
C GLY A 496 -20.71 54.26 -5.62
N LYS A 497 -21.49 54.32 -4.53
CA LYS A 497 -22.61 53.39 -4.27
C LYS A 497 -23.80 53.64 -5.20
N GLU A 498 -24.35 52.55 -5.73
CA GLU A 498 -25.63 52.57 -6.49
C GLU A 498 -26.86 52.53 -5.60
N ASN A 499 -26.75 51.91 -4.41
CA ASN A 499 -27.81 51.79 -3.41
C ASN A 499 -27.17 51.66 -2.01
N ALA A 500 -27.89 52.07 -0.96
CA ALA A 500 -27.40 52.03 0.42
C ALA A 500 -27.07 50.63 0.97
N PHE A 501 -27.51 49.56 0.29
CA PHE A 501 -27.22 48.16 0.63
C PHE A 501 -26.08 47.56 -0.20
N SER A 502 -25.66 48.24 -1.27
CA SER A 502 -24.51 47.85 -2.11
C SER A 502 -23.19 48.30 -1.46
N LEU A 503 -22.10 47.63 -1.82
CA LEU A 503 -20.75 48.13 -1.59
C LEU A 503 -20.48 49.34 -2.50
N GLY A 504 -19.57 50.22 -2.09
CA GLY A 504 -19.01 51.24 -2.98
C GLY A 504 -18.25 50.62 -4.16
N ARG A 505 -18.15 51.37 -5.27
CA ARG A 505 -17.30 51.01 -6.41
C ARG A 505 -15.81 51.25 -6.15
N SER A 506 -15.46 52.04 -5.13
CA SER A 506 -14.12 52.04 -4.54
C SER A 506 -14.13 52.30 -3.04
N LEU A 507 -13.10 51.80 -2.37
CA LEU A 507 -12.98 51.75 -0.91
C LEU A 507 -11.71 52.51 -0.48
N TRP A 508 -11.83 53.40 0.49
CA TRP A 508 -10.76 54.33 0.86
C TRP A 508 -10.28 54.15 2.31
N ILE A 509 -8.97 53.98 2.49
CA ILE A 509 -8.32 53.89 3.82
C ILE A 509 -7.13 54.86 3.86
N GLN A 510 -7.21 55.88 4.72
CA GLN A 510 -6.14 56.87 5.00
C GLN A 510 -5.58 57.61 3.76
N GLY A 511 -6.33 57.64 2.64
CA GLY A 511 -5.93 58.28 1.39
C GLY A 511 -5.47 57.31 0.29
N SER A 512 -5.42 56.00 0.57
CA SER A 512 -5.26 54.96 -0.46
C SER A 512 -6.64 54.42 -0.89
N GLU A 513 -6.79 54.21 -2.20
CA GLU A 513 -7.93 53.55 -2.82
C GLU A 513 -7.68 52.03 -2.94
N PHE A 514 -8.75 51.25 -2.85
CA PHE A 514 -8.80 49.79 -2.97
C PHE A 514 -10.03 49.37 -3.77
N GLU A 515 -9.91 48.31 -4.55
CA GLU A 515 -10.98 47.81 -5.44
C GLU A 515 -12.01 46.97 -4.66
N ASP A 516 -11.57 46.12 -3.73
CA ASP A 516 -12.45 45.28 -2.92
C ASP A 516 -11.96 45.03 -1.48
N LEU A 517 -12.74 44.24 -0.73
CA LEU A 517 -12.44 43.90 0.67
C LEU A 517 -11.30 42.90 0.83
N ASP A 518 -11.11 41.98 -0.12
CA ASP A 518 -10.04 40.98 -0.06
C ASP A 518 -8.69 41.62 -0.40
N GLU A 519 -8.68 42.66 -1.26
CA GLU A 519 -7.51 43.51 -1.47
C GLU A 519 -7.12 44.28 -0.20
N ILE A 520 -8.09 44.87 0.51
CA ILE A 520 -7.86 45.49 1.83
C ILE A 520 -7.30 44.47 2.82
N ILE A 521 -7.83 43.24 2.83
CA ILE A 521 -7.33 42.16 3.70
C ILE A 521 -5.89 41.78 3.31
N ALA A 522 -5.57 41.66 2.03
CA ALA A 522 -4.26 41.24 1.53
C ALA A 522 -3.18 42.34 1.67
N ARG A 523 -3.48 43.58 1.28
CA ARG A 523 -2.52 44.70 1.24
C ARG A 523 -2.41 45.46 2.57
N TYR A 524 -3.47 45.52 3.37
CA TYR A 524 -3.50 46.34 4.59
C TYR A 524 -3.54 45.50 5.87
N VAL A 525 -4.52 44.59 6.02
CA VAL A 525 -4.72 43.85 7.28
C VAL A 525 -3.67 42.75 7.49
N THR A 526 -3.37 41.97 6.45
CA THR A 526 -2.46 40.81 6.55
C THR A 526 -1.03 41.19 6.92
N PRO A 527 -0.40 42.23 6.33
CA PRO A 527 0.92 42.70 6.77
C PRO A 527 0.91 43.19 8.22
N MET A 528 -0.09 43.99 8.61
CA MET A 528 -0.26 44.46 10.00
C MET A 528 -0.42 43.29 11.00
N ALA A 529 -1.14 42.23 10.62
CA ALA A 529 -1.27 41.02 11.42
C ALA A 529 0.02 40.19 11.49
N GLY A 530 0.87 40.23 10.46
CA GLY A 530 2.24 39.71 10.50
C GLY A 530 3.10 40.46 11.51
N HIS A 531 3.23 41.78 11.34
CA HIS A 531 4.04 42.65 12.21
C HIS A 531 3.59 42.62 13.69
N ALA A 532 2.28 42.48 13.95
CA ALA A 532 1.77 42.27 15.30
C ALA A 532 2.18 40.90 15.88
N ARG A 533 2.21 39.84 15.06
CA ARG A 533 2.63 38.49 15.47
C ARG A 533 4.12 38.43 15.81
N ASP A 534 4.97 39.13 15.07
CA ASP A 534 6.39 39.30 15.37
C ASP A 534 6.60 39.94 16.75
N LEU A 535 5.87 41.03 17.05
CA LEU A 535 5.94 41.72 18.34
C LEU A 535 5.43 40.86 19.51
N ILE A 536 4.44 40.00 19.29
CA ILE A 536 3.86 39.10 20.30
C ILE A 536 4.76 37.87 20.54
N SER A 537 5.37 37.32 19.50
CA SER A 537 6.31 36.18 19.60
C SER A 537 7.69 36.58 20.10
N TYR A 538 8.01 37.88 20.13
CA TYR A 538 9.31 38.36 20.59
C TYR A 538 9.59 38.03 22.07
N LYS A 539 10.80 37.56 22.37
CA LYS A 539 11.20 37.06 23.72
C LYS A 539 11.07 38.03 24.89
N TYR A 540 10.90 39.33 24.64
CA TYR A 540 10.64 40.36 25.66
C TYR A 540 9.21 40.92 25.59
N TYR A 541 8.30 40.24 24.91
CA TYR A 541 6.86 40.47 25.01
C TYR A 541 6.32 39.99 26.36
N LYS A 542 5.36 40.72 26.92
CA LYS A 542 4.54 40.31 28.07
C LYS A 542 3.08 40.76 27.85
N PRO A 543 2.06 39.92 28.15
CA PRO A 543 0.64 40.25 27.96
C PRO A 543 0.12 41.19 29.07
N LEU A 544 0.70 42.39 29.17
CA LEU A 544 0.39 43.39 30.20
C LEU A 544 -0.76 44.34 29.81
N ASN A 545 -1.37 44.14 28.63
CA ASN A 545 -2.43 45.00 28.06
C ASN A 545 -2.08 46.50 27.96
N GLY A 546 -0.79 46.86 28.01
CA GLY A 546 -0.30 48.24 28.02
C GLY A 546 -0.34 48.92 29.39
N MET A 547 -0.52 48.18 30.48
CA MET A 547 -0.42 48.71 31.85
C MET A 547 1.03 49.15 32.15
N ARG A 548 1.25 50.47 32.26
CA ARG A 548 2.59 51.06 32.48
C ARG A 548 3.21 50.57 33.79
N ASP A 549 2.44 50.56 34.86
CA ASP A 549 2.91 50.31 36.23
C ASP A 549 3.47 48.90 36.40
N LYS A 550 2.75 47.89 35.88
CA LYS A 550 3.21 46.49 35.83
C LYS A 550 4.45 46.29 34.95
N GLY A 551 4.58 47.09 33.89
CA GLY A 551 5.78 47.13 33.07
C GLY A 551 6.98 47.68 33.85
N GLU A 552 6.79 48.78 34.60
CA GLU A 552 7.82 49.39 35.43
C GLU A 552 8.24 48.49 36.62
N GLU A 553 7.31 47.76 37.23
CA GLU A 553 7.57 46.78 38.29
C GLU A 553 8.51 45.66 37.82
N ILE A 554 8.17 44.98 36.72
CA ILE A 554 9.00 43.92 36.11
C ILE A 554 10.39 44.46 35.71
N LEU A 555 10.44 45.69 35.17
CA LEU A 555 11.71 46.31 34.77
C LEU A 555 12.61 46.65 35.97
N LYS A 556 12.05 47.06 37.11
CA LYS A 556 12.79 47.30 38.35
C LYS A 556 13.35 45.99 38.92
N GLU A 557 12.55 44.92 38.93
CA GLU A 557 12.97 43.61 39.41
C GLU A 557 14.16 43.05 38.58
N GLU A 558 14.04 43.07 37.25
CA GLU A 558 15.13 42.64 36.36
C GLU A 558 16.37 43.55 36.46
N LYS A 559 16.19 44.85 36.69
CA LYS A 559 17.29 45.80 36.90
C LYS A 559 18.03 45.57 38.22
N ALA A 560 17.34 45.13 39.26
CA ALA A 560 17.97 44.70 40.52
C ALA A 560 18.81 43.43 40.32
N LYS A 561 18.30 42.44 39.56
CA LYS A 561 19.05 41.21 39.21
C LYS A 561 20.28 41.49 38.34
N ASN A 562 20.19 42.44 37.42
CA ASN A 562 21.25 42.75 36.44
C ASN A 562 21.41 44.27 36.20
N PRO A 563 22.14 44.99 37.07
CA PRO A 563 22.28 46.45 36.99
C PRO A 563 22.96 46.96 35.71
N ASN A 564 23.91 46.21 35.16
CA ASN A 564 24.72 46.63 34.00
C ASN A 564 23.97 46.54 32.66
N LYS A 565 22.80 45.89 32.63
CA LYS A 565 21.99 45.72 31.42
C LYS A 565 20.86 46.78 31.34
N ILE A 566 20.45 47.12 30.13
CA ILE A 566 19.22 47.86 29.88
C ILE A 566 18.11 46.84 29.62
N HIS A 567 17.10 46.84 30.48
CA HIS A 567 15.93 45.98 30.32
C HIS A 567 14.82 46.76 29.63
N TYR A 568 14.06 46.04 28.80
CA TYR A 568 12.91 46.56 28.08
C TYR A 568 11.87 45.45 27.91
N VAL A 569 10.59 45.82 27.91
CA VAL A 569 9.43 44.94 27.76
C VAL A 569 8.48 45.54 26.73
N ILE A 570 7.93 44.69 25.86
CA ILE A 570 6.92 45.04 24.86
C ILE A 570 5.57 44.49 25.34
N SER A 571 4.49 45.25 25.18
CA SER A 571 3.12 44.76 25.43
C SER A 571 2.11 45.41 24.49
N ALA A 572 1.07 44.67 24.06
CA ALA A 572 0.00 45.23 23.23
C ALA A 572 -0.84 46.22 24.04
N ALA A 573 -1.10 47.43 23.53
CA ALA A 573 -1.78 48.47 24.27
C ALA A 573 -3.31 48.40 24.10
N LYS A 574 -4.05 47.93 25.12
CA LYS A 574 -5.51 47.76 25.02
C LYS A 574 -6.27 49.05 24.72
N ASN A 575 -5.79 50.18 25.23
CA ASN A 575 -6.41 51.50 25.02
C ASN A 575 -6.02 52.13 23.66
N TYR A 576 -5.07 51.55 22.93
CA TYR A 576 -4.64 52.01 21.60
C TYR A 576 -4.35 50.81 20.68
N PRO A 577 -5.40 50.10 20.20
CA PRO A 577 -5.25 48.98 19.27
C PRO A 577 -4.41 49.36 18.04
N GLY A 578 -3.57 48.43 17.58
CA GLY A 578 -2.55 48.70 16.56
C GLY A 578 -1.26 49.35 17.10
N ARG A 579 -1.18 49.64 18.40
CA ARG A 579 0.05 50.12 19.06
C ARG A 579 0.53 49.18 20.16
N PHE A 580 1.85 49.08 20.29
CA PHE A 580 2.55 48.33 21.33
C PHE A 580 3.33 49.31 22.20
N LEU A 581 3.29 49.08 23.51
CA LEU A 581 4.01 49.87 24.51
C LEU A 581 5.40 49.25 24.74
N LEU A 582 6.44 49.96 24.29
CA LEU A 582 7.83 49.67 24.60
C LEU A 582 8.20 50.40 25.90
N SER A 583 8.30 49.64 26.99
CA SER A 583 8.70 50.15 28.30
C SER A 583 10.16 49.77 28.56
N TYR A 584 11.00 50.69 29.04
CA TYR A 584 12.42 50.43 29.24
C TYR A 584 13.06 51.25 30.39
N LEU A 585 14.10 50.70 31.02
CA LEU A 585 14.74 51.27 32.22
C LEU A 585 16.26 51.44 32.02
N PRO A 586 16.74 52.59 31.52
CA PRO A 586 18.17 52.85 31.30
C PRO A 586 18.96 53.00 32.61
N ARG A 587 18.45 53.84 33.52
CA ARG A 587 19.05 54.19 34.82
C ARG A 587 18.01 53.98 35.92
N ALA A 588 17.55 55.05 36.59
CA ALA A 588 16.60 54.98 37.70
C ALA A 588 15.13 55.29 37.31
N ARG A 589 14.89 55.93 36.15
CA ARG A 589 13.54 56.28 35.67
C ARG A 589 13.12 55.36 34.52
N CYS A 590 11.91 54.81 34.62
CA CYS A 590 11.29 54.06 33.53
C CYS A 590 10.77 55.03 32.45
N THR A 591 10.96 54.66 31.19
CA THR A 591 10.43 55.37 30.02
C THR A 591 9.46 54.44 29.28
N HIS A 592 8.33 54.99 28.83
CA HIS A 592 7.32 54.24 28.07
C HIS A 592 7.03 54.98 26.77
N GLU A 593 7.24 54.31 25.64
CA GLU A 593 7.00 54.86 24.30
C GLU A 593 6.13 53.91 23.47
N TYR A 594 5.47 54.43 22.44
CA TYR A 594 4.59 53.64 21.58
C TYR A 594 5.28 53.33 20.24
N VAL A 595 5.30 52.04 19.90
CA VAL A 595 5.52 51.55 18.53
C VAL A 595 4.14 51.38 17.90
N SER A 596 3.90 51.96 16.73
CA SER A 596 2.67 51.71 15.97
C SER A 596 2.94 50.69 14.87
N VAL A 597 2.04 49.73 14.69
CA VAL A 597 2.06 48.81 13.56
C VAL A 597 1.35 49.46 12.37
N THR A 598 1.90 49.24 11.19
CA THR A 598 1.49 49.79 9.88
C THR A 598 1.68 48.69 8.82
N PRO A 599 1.06 48.78 7.64
CA PRO A 599 1.30 47.79 6.58
C PRO A 599 2.79 47.66 6.23
N ASP A 600 3.48 48.80 6.15
CA ASP A 600 4.91 48.94 5.81
C ASP A 600 5.87 48.66 6.99
N GLY A 601 5.40 47.98 8.05
CA GLY A 601 6.21 47.63 9.22
C GLY A 601 5.87 48.45 10.46
N TYR A 602 6.90 49.02 11.09
CA TYR A 602 6.85 49.57 12.44
C TYR A 602 7.19 51.07 12.46
N LYS A 603 6.27 51.90 12.98
CA LYS A 603 6.52 53.34 13.19
C LYS A 603 6.92 53.63 14.64
N TYR A 604 8.11 54.18 14.84
CA TYR A 604 8.67 54.50 16.15
C TYR A 604 9.49 55.81 16.09
N ARG A 605 9.27 56.72 17.05
CA ARG A 605 9.86 58.08 17.07
C ARG A 605 9.79 58.82 15.71
N GLN A 606 8.64 58.71 15.03
CA GLN A 606 8.36 59.19 13.66
C GLN A 606 9.14 58.52 12.51
N ARG A 607 10.12 57.64 12.78
CA ARG A 607 10.81 56.83 11.77
C ARG A 607 10.03 55.54 11.47
N MET A 608 10.06 55.11 10.22
CA MET A 608 9.56 53.80 9.77
C MET A 608 10.70 52.77 9.79
N PHE A 609 10.36 51.53 10.11
CA PHE A 609 11.25 50.36 10.08
C PHE A 609 10.51 49.20 9.43
N ASP A 610 11.10 48.62 8.40
CA ASP A 610 10.61 47.41 7.71
C ASP A 610 10.49 46.17 8.62
N SER A 611 11.35 46.10 9.64
CA SER A 611 11.67 44.86 10.35
C SER A 611 11.85 45.08 11.85
N LEU A 612 11.36 44.13 12.65
CA LEU A 612 11.50 44.17 14.11
C LEU A 612 12.97 44.14 14.57
N PRO A 613 13.89 43.36 13.96
CA PRO A 613 15.32 43.46 14.24
C PRO A 613 15.91 44.84 13.95
N GLY A 614 15.51 45.50 12.85
CA GLY A 614 15.95 46.86 12.49
C GLY A 614 15.52 47.90 13.52
N LEU A 615 14.22 47.90 13.88
CA LEU A 615 13.66 48.71 14.97
C LEU A 615 14.43 48.51 16.28
N LEU A 616 14.65 47.25 16.68
CA LEU A 616 15.30 46.91 17.95
C LEU A 616 16.81 47.15 17.96
N LYS A 617 17.48 47.15 16.81
CA LYS A 617 18.87 47.61 16.67
C LYS A 617 18.93 49.12 16.89
N TRP A 618 18.15 49.88 16.11
CA TRP A 618 18.15 51.34 16.20
C TRP A 618 17.76 51.83 17.61
N PHE A 619 16.77 51.21 18.24
CA PHE A 619 16.41 51.47 19.64
C PHE A 619 17.60 51.29 20.61
N LYS A 620 18.37 50.19 20.51
CA LYS A 620 19.53 49.95 21.38
C LYS A 620 20.68 50.95 21.18
N GLU A 621 20.72 51.59 20.03
CA GLU A 621 21.69 52.66 19.72
C GLU A 621 21.17 54.02 20.24
N HIS A 622 19.87 54.32 20.09
CA HIS A 622 19.28 55.66 20.24
C HIS A 622 18.37 55.84 21.49
N PHE A 623 18.25 54.84 22.37
CA PHE A 623 17.39 54.90 23.59
C PHE A 623 17.73 56.02 24.58
N ARG A 624 18.94 56.60 24.47
CA ARG A 624 19.41 57.74 25.29
C ARG A 624 19.00 59.09 24.73
N ASP A 625 18.68 59.15 23.44
CA ASP A 625 18.40 60.40 22.76
C ASP A 625 17.05 60.95 23.24
N PRO A 626 16.92 62.28 23.44
CA PRO A 626 15.65 62.89 23.77
C PRO A 626 14.62 62.57 22.68
N PRO A 627 13.38 62.19 23.03
CA PRO A 627 12.33 61.97 22.05
C PRO A 627 12.13 63.23 21.19
N PRO A 628 11.94 63.11 19.85
CA PRO A 628 11.75 64.26 18.99
C PRO A 628 10.50 65.05 19.42
N SER A 629 10.65 66.38 19.45
CA SER A 629 9.65 67.35 19.90
C SER A 629 8.31 67.15 19.16
N GLY A 630 7.34 66.57 19.85
CA GLY A 630 6.07 66.11 19.25
C GLY A 630 5.58 64.75 19.77
N THR A 631 6.39 64.02 20.55
CA THR A 631 5.89 62.88 21.34
C THR A 631 5.18 63.36 22.63
N PRO A 632 3.97 62.87 22.96
CA PRO A 632 3.19 63.37 24.09
C PRO A 632 3.71 62.84 25.44
N ALA A 633 4.72 63.52 26.00
CA ALA A 633 5.23 63.27 27.33
C ALA A 633 4.23 63.75 28.42
N GLN A 634 3.30 62.89 28.82
CA GLN A 634 2.40 63.16 29.93
C GLN A 634 3.21 63.36 31.24
N ARG A 635 3.01 64.52 31.88
CA ARG A 635 3.46 64.75 33.26
C ARG A 635 2.73 63.79 34.20
N THR A 636 3.45 63.22 35.15
CA THR A 636 2.84 62.59 36.33
C THR A 636 2.04 63.63 37.11
N PRO A 637 0.79 63.35 37.53
CA PRO A 637 0.02 64.29 38.35
C PRO A 637 0.70 64.47 39.70
N ALA A 638 0.86 65.71 40.13
CA ALA A 638 1.35 66.02 41.47
C ALA A 638 0.26 65.78 42.52
N ARG A 639 0.67 65.29 43.69
CA ARG A 639 -0.16 65.05 44.87
C ARG A 639 -0.83 66.34 45.35
N THR A 640 -2.16 66.45 45.23
CA THR A 640 -2.95 67.54 45.80
C THR A 640 -3.41 67.22 47.23
N PRO A 641 -3.26 68.16 48.19
CA PRO A 641 -4.05 68.19 49.42
C PRO A 641 -5.52 68.56 49.16
N HIS A 642 -6.36 68.50 50.19
CA HIS A 642 -7.78 68.89 50.13
C HIS A 642 -8.03 70.37 49.81
N GLY A 643 -9.17 70.65 49.15
CA GLY A 643 -9.89 71.93 49.29
C GLY A 643 -10.51 72.49 48.00
N GLY A 644 -11.72 73.06 48.11
CA GLY A 644 -12.23 74.07 47.16
C GLY A 644 -13.30 73.60 46.16
N MET A 645 -14.42 74.34 46.09
CA MET A 645 -15.57 74.11 45.22
C MET A 645 -15.47 74.84 43.85
N THR A 646 -16.23 74.33 42.87
CA THR A 646 -16.95 75.05 41.78
C THR A 646 -16.23 75.82 40.63
N SER A 647 -16.53 75.35 39.41
CA SER A 647 -17.01 76.10 38.22
C SER A 647 -16.10 76.89 37.24
N THR A 648 -16.45 76.71 35.95
CA THR A 648 -16.45 77.65 34.79
C THR A 648 -15.16 78.20 34.14
N MET A 649 -14.82 77.59 32.99
CA MET A 649 -14.80 78.18 31.62
C MET A 649 -13.69 79.14 31.08
N TYR A 650 -13.33 78.85 29.81
CA TYR A 650 -12.80 79.69 28.69
C TYR A 650 -11.30 80.08 28.51
N HIS A 651 -10.77 79.60 27.37
CA HIS A 651 -9.93 80.28 26.33
C HIS A 651 -8.37 80.33 26.37
N THR A 652 -7.83 80.68 25.18
CA THR A 652 -6.49 80.46 24.55
C THR A 652 -6.01 81.77 23.86
N PRO A 653 -4.94 81.92 23.00
CA PRO A 653 -3.91 80.99 22.42
C PRO A 653 -2.42 81.51 22.35
N ALA A 654 -1.54 80.80 21.59
CA ALA A 654 -0.35 81.28 20.81
C ALA A 654 1.00 81.67 21.51
N ALA A 655 2.21 81.63 20.88
CA ALA A 655 2.79 80.87 19.73
C ALA A 655 4.36 81.06 19.56
N HIS A 656 5.01 80.33 18.61
CA HIS A 656 6.35 80.54 17.95
C HIS A 656 7.69 79.95 18.52
N THR A 657 8.77 79.97 17.69
CA THR A 657 10.03 79.13 17.63
C THR A 657 11.19 79.92 16.90
N PRO A 658 12.34 79.43 16.31
CA PRO A 658 13.00 78.07 16.18
C PRO A 658 14.59 77.97 16.14
N ALA A 659 15.12 76.71 16.06
CA ALA A 659 16.27 76.18 15.24
C ALA A 659 17.82 76.34 15.54
N PHE A 660 18.60 75.43 14.87
CA PHE A 660 20.08 75.33 14.63
C PHE A 660 20.98 74.65 15.72
N HIS A 661 22.17 74.00 15.50
CA HIS A 661 22.95 73.60 14.29
C HIS A 661 23.82 72.27 14.46
N THR A 662 25.03 72.15 13.86
CA THR A 662 25.94 70.96 13.63
C THR A 662 27.44 71.41 13.47
N PRO A 663 28.52 70.66 13.04
CA PRO A 663 28.76 69.25 12.57
C PRO A 663 30.15 68.58 13.01
N ALA A 664 30.71 67.64 12.19
CA ALA A 664 32.14 67.19 12.02
C ALA A 664 32.73 65.94 12.79
N HIS A 665 33.92 65.42 12.37
CA HIS A 665 34.27 63.97 12.33
C HIS A 665 35.75 63.51 12.64
N THR A 666 35.88 62.29 13.22
CA THR A 666 36.93 61.20 13.27
C THR A 666 38.35 61.30 12.63
N PRO A 667 39.36 60.50 13.12
CA PRO A 667 39.83 59.30 12.34
C PRO A 667 40.49 58.08 13.08
N GLY A 668 40.25 56.84 12.56
CA GLY A 668 41.18 55.66 12.48
C GLY A 668 41.57 54.84 13.74
N PRO A 669 42.30 53.69 13.61
CA PRO A 669 42.59 52.88 12.40
C PRO A 669 42.48 51.32 12.56
N ALA A 670 42.22 50.57 11.47
CA ALA A 670 42.59 49.14 11.23
C ALA A 670 42.25 48.68 9.78
N TYR A 671 42.93 47.65 9.25
CA TYR A 671 42.94 47.21 7.82
C TYR A 671 42.93 45.65 7.68
N ILE A 672 42.75 44.99 6.51
CA ILE A 672 41.83 45.12 5.35
C ILE A 672 42.09 43.96 4.33
N ASN A 673 41.22 43.82 3.29
CA ASN A 673 41.41 43.18 1.96
C ASN A 673 40.86 41.78 1.62
N THR A 674 40.42 41.69 0.36
CA THR A 674 40.09 40.52 -0.48
C THR A 674 40.73 40.70 -1.88
N PRO A 675 40.76 39.67 -2.76
CA PRO A 675 40.95 39.85 -4.21
C PRO A 675 39.84 39.19 -5.07
N TYR A 676 40.06 39.12 -6.40
CA TYR A 676 39.02 39.14 -7.45
C TYR A 676 38.92 37.88 -8.36
N THR A 677 38.12 37.97 -9.43
CA THR A 677 37.75 36.98 -10.48
C THR A 677 38.82 36.85 -11.62
N PRO A 678 38.67 36.17 -12.81
CA PRO A 678 37.47 35.58 -13.48
C PRO A 678 37.59 34.30 -14.39
N SER A 679 36.42 33.91 -14.96
CA SER A 679 36.11 33.38 -16.33
C SER A 679 36.39 31.93 -16.83
N ALA A 680 35.29 31.28 -17.26
CA ALA A 680 35.03 30.61 -18.57
C ALA A 680 35.12 29.07 -18.79
N GLN A 681 34.06 28.57 -19.47
CA GLN A 681 33.92 27.41 -20.39
C GLN A 681 33.85 25.92 -19.89
N THR A 682 33.14 25.13 -20.71
CA THR A 682 32.87 23.66 -20.70
C THR A 682 33.37 23.09 -22.07
N PRO A 683 33.17 21.81 -22.51
CA PRO A 683 32.45 20.63 -21.95
C PRO A 683 33.14 19.24 -22.17
N TYR A 684 32.41 18.15 -21.85
CA TYR A 684 32.43 16.78 -22.43
C TYR A 684 33.45 15.67 -22.03
N MET A 685 32.86 14.44 -21.97
CA MET A 685 33.38 13.07 -22.18
C MET A 685 34.32 12.35 -21.18
N THR A 686 34.03 11.05 -21.01
CA THR A 686 34.90 9.96 -20.52
C THR A 686 35.67 9.32 -21.69
N PRO A 687 36.78 8.58 -21.45
CA PRO A 687 36.69 7.11 -21.58
C PRO A 687 37.66 6.24 -20.73
N PHE A 688 37.21 5.00 -20.46
CA PHE A 688 37.91 3.70 -20.35
C PHE A 688 39.30 3.47 -19.68
N ALA A 689 39.29 2.44 -18.81
CA ALA A 689 40.23 1.30 -18.68
C ALA A 689 41.67 1.46 -18.12
N THR A 690 41.96 0.77 -17.00
CA THR A 690 42.72 -0.51 -16.96
C THR A 690 42.78 -1.13 -15.55
N THR A 691 43.20 -2.40 -15.46
CA THR A 691 43.30 -3.24 -14.23
C THR A 691 44.77 -3.63 -13.95
N PRO A 692 45.10 -4.60 -13.05
CA PRO A 692 44.93 -4.59 -11.59
C PRO A 692 46.26 -4.79 -10.82
N ARG A 693 46.27 -4.69 -9.49
CA ARG A 693 47.34 -5.26 -8.63
C ARG A 693 46.83 -5.82 -7.30
N GLN A 694 47.49 -6.87 -6.81
CA GLN A 694 47.29 -7.54 -5.52
C GLN A 694 47.83 -6.71 -4.33
N PRO A 695 47.52 -7.14 -3.10
CA PRO A 695 48.59 -7.42 -2.13
C PRO A 695 48.56 -8.89 -1.63
N ASP A 696 49.72 -9.37 -1.15
CA ASP A 696 49.95 -10.78 -0.79
C ASP A 696 49.74 -11.13 0.70
N PHE A 697 49.73 -12.45 0.95
CA PHE A 697 49.63 -13.17 2.23
C PHE A 697 50.51 -12.65 3.38
N LEU A 698 49.97 -12.77 4.60
CA LEU A 698 50.72 -13.23 5.78
C LEU A 698 49.86 -14.19 6.62
N THR A 699 50.49 -15.25 7.15
CA THR A 699 49.84 -16.31 7.96
C THR A 699 50.40 -16.39 9.39
N PRO A 700 49.58 -16.69 10.41
CA PRO A 700 50.05 -17.16 11.72
C PRO A 700 50.36 -18.66 11.72
N ALA A 701 51.32 -19.10 12.53
CA ALA A 701 51.80 -20.49 12.54
C ALA A 701 51.25 -21.35 13.71
N VAL A 702 51.17 -22.66 13.50
CA VAL A 702 50.79 -23.67 14.51
C VAL A 702 52.03 -24.44 14.98
N PRO A 703 52.22 -24.71 16.29
CA PRO A 703 53.35 -25.51 16.78
C PRO A 703 53.31 -26.98 16.35
N ARG A 704 54.47 -27.54 16.00
CA ARG A 704 54.66 -28.99 15.71
C ARG A 704 55.15 -29.75 16.95
N HIS A 705 54.63 -30.96 17.15
CA HIS A 705 55.35 -32.04 17.85
C HIS A 705 55.59 -33.23 16.90
N LYS A 706 56.61 -34.05 17.18
CA LYS A 706 57.03 -35.21 16.37
C LYS A 706 56.72 -36.56 17.06
N PRO A 707 56.61 -37.68 16.30
CA PRO A 707 56.04 -38.95 16.78
C PRO A 707 57.06 -40.08 17.00
N GLN A 708 56.62 -41.15 17.70
CA GLN A 708 56.95 -42.60 17.54
C GLN A 708 56.38 -43.40 18.74
N PRO A 709 56.26 -44.74 18.72
CA PRO A 709 55.87 -45.62 17.60
C PRO A 709 54.82 -46.73 17.97
N VAL A 710 54.14 -47.26 16.95
CA VAL A 710 53.62 -48.65 16.80
C VAL A 710 52.98 -49.37 18.01
N MET A 711 51.70 -49.74 17.87
CA MET A 711 51.28 -51.14 18.05
C MET A 711 50.12 -51.50 17.10
N SER A 712 50.18 -52.68 16.50
CA SER A 712 49.22 -53.17 15.49
C SER A 712 48.42 -54.36 16.01
N GLN A 713 47.10 -54.34 15.79
CA GLN A 713 46.27 -55.55 15.78
C GLN A 713 45.40 -55.54 14.52
N GLN A 714 45.29 -56.71 13.88
CA GLN A 714 44.46 -56.95 12.70
C GLN A 714 43.35 -57.95 13.06
N LEU A 715 42.43 -58.11 12.10
CA LEU A 715 41.43 -59.18 11.94
C LEU A 715 40.03 -58.90 12.54
N PRO A 716 38.94 -59.37 11.89
CA PRO A 716 38.82 -59.80 10.49
C PRO A 716 37.76 -59.02 9.69
N SER A 717 37.93 -59.00 8.36
CA SER A 717 36.88 -58.63 7.42
C SER A 717 35.89 -59.78 7.27
N VAL A 718 34.59 -59.51 7.41
CA VAL A 718 33.49 -60.35 6.91
C VAL A 718 32.48 -59.44 6.23
N TYR A 719 32.21 -59.68 4.94
CA TYR A 719 31.12 -59.06 4.18
C TYR A 719 29.89 -59.99 4.22
N THR A 720 28.74 -59.47 4.63
CA THR A 720 27.41 -60.08 4.42
C THR A 720 26.33 -59.00 4.49
N GLU A 721 25.49 -58.90 3.44
CA GLU A 721 24.19 -58.21 3.32
C GLU A 721 24.06 -56.68 3.60
N PRO A 722 23.37 -55.91 2.73
CA PRO A 722 23.14 -54.46 2.94
C PRO A 722 21.93 -54.08 3.83
N SER A 723 21.11 -55.05 4.25
CA SER A 723 19.68 -54.81 4.59
C SER A 723 19.37 -54.32 6.02
N ASP A 724 20.35 -54.20 6.91
CA ASP A 724 20.12 -54.04 8.36
C ASP A 724 19.59 -52.66 8.83
N TRP A 725 19.11 -51.78 7.93
CA TRP A 725 18.52 -50.48 8.32
C TRP A 725 17.17 -50.61 9.03
N GLN A 726 16.30 -51.53 8.59
CA GLN A 726 15.02 -51.84 9.25
C GLN A 726 15.26 -52.35 10.67
N LYS A 727 16.23 -53.25 10.81
CA LYS A 727 16.66 -53.89 12.06
C LYS A 727 17.27 -52.87 13.04
N ALA A 728 18.06 -51.92 12.54
CA ALA A 728 18.56 -50.80 13.34
C ALA A 728 17.44 -49.86 13.83
N ALA A 729 16.33 -49.74 13.09
CA ALA A 729 15.13 -49.04 13.55
C ALA A 729 14.35 -49.86 14.59
N GLU A 730 14.16 -51.17 14.37
CA GLU A 730 13.54 -52.09 15.32
C GLU A 730 14.29 -52.17 16.65
N ASP A 731 15.60 -52.34 16.65
CA ASP A 731 16.40 -52.40 17.88
C ASP A 731 16.36 -51.07 18.64
N TRP A 732 16.25 -49.92 17.95
CA TRP A 732 16.00 -48.64 18.60
C TRP A 732 14.63 -48.56 19.29
N VAL A 733 13.59 -49.17 18.70
CA VAL A 733 12.26 -49.29 19.32
C VAL A 733 12.28 -50.24 20.51
N ARG A 734 12.89 -51.43 20.35
CA ARG A 734 13.04 -52.46 21.39
C ARG A 734 13.78 -51.93 22.63
N HIS A 735 14.81 -51.11 22.43
CA HIS A 735 15.57 -50.48 23.52
C HIS A 735 14.88 -49.30 24.24
N ARG A 736 13.68 -48.88 23.83
CA ARG A 736 12.95 -47.80 24.53
C ARG A 736 12.14 -48.28 25.75
N SER A 737 11.91 -49.59 25.87
CA SER A 737 11.32 -50.18 27.08
C SER A 737 12.41 -50.52 28.11
N VAL A 738 12.21 -50.09 29.36
CA VAL A 738 13.10 -50.31 30.52
C VAL A 738 14.42 -49.49 30.51
N ARG A 739 14.34 -48.20 30.88
CA ARG A 739 15.20 -47.57 31.91
C ARG A 739 14.84 -46.09 32.16
N ASP A 740 14.28 -45.79 33.33
CA ASP A 740 14.36 -44.47 33.95
C ASP A 740 15.69 -44.34 34.74
N PRO A 741 16.45 -43.25 34.56
CA PRO A 741 17.45 -42.80 35.53
C PRO A 741 16.95 -41.55 36.27
N ALA A 742 16.98 -41.57 37.60
CA ALA A 742 16.55 -40.43 38.42
C ALA A 742 17.47 -39.19 38.24
N THR A 743 16.87 -38.00 38.33
CA THR A 743 17.60 -36.72 38.23
C THR A 743 18.35 -36.37 39.52
N PRO A 744 19.65 -36.01 39.46
CA PRO A 744 20.36 -35.42 40.58
C PRO A 744 19.87 -34.00 40.86
N ARG A 745 19.89 -33.60 42.14
CA ARG A 745 19.72 -32.20 42.56
C ARG A 745 21.07 -31.53 42.78
N SER A 746 21.14 -30.23 42.50
CA SER A 746 22.13 -29.31 43.06
C SER A 746 21.58 -27.89 43.07
N ASP A 747 21.82 -27.17 44.16
CA ASP A 747 21.39 -25.79 44.42
C ASP A 747 22.24 -24.77 43.62
N GLY A 748 21.90 -23.49 43.45
CA GLY A 748 20.76 -22.68 43.89
C GLY A 748 21.02 -21.18 43.60
N VAL A 749 20.14 -20.28 44.05
CA VAL A 749 20.23 -18.79 43.92
C VAL A 749 19.99 -18.21 42.50
N SER A 750 19.30 -17.09 42.25
CA SER A 750 18.10 -16.44 42.85
C SER A 750 17.66 -15.25 41.96
N THR A 751 16.41 -15.20 41.51
CA THR A 751 15.77 -13.99 40.94
C THR A 751 14.30 -13.88 41.40
N PRO A 752 13.71 -12.66 41.51
CA PRO A 752 12.49 -12.44 42.29
C PRO A 752 11.17 -12.72 41.54
N ARG A 753 10.15 -13.12 42.30
CA ARG A 753 8.76 -13.34 41.85
C ARG A 753 7.98 -12.03 41.59
N GLN A 754 7.03 -12.10 40.66
CA GLN A 754 5.64 -11.67 40.92
C GLN A 754 4.63 -12.68 40.35
N SER A 755 3.36 -12.53 40.68
CA SER A 755 2.24 -13.46 40.44
C SER A 755 1.25 -12.87 39.40
N GLN A 756 0.28 -13.59 38.79
CA GLN A 756 -0.71 -14.50 39.37
C GLN A 756 -1.22 -15.65 38.45
N ARG A 757 -1.98 -16.54 39.09
CA ARG A 757 -2.59 -17.81 38.66
C ARG A 757 -3.49 -17.76 37.41
N THR A 758 -3.54 -18.90 36.71
CA THR A 758 -4.73 -19.41 35.99
C THR A 758 -5.17 -20.76 36.59
N PRO A 759 -6.45 -21.16 36.52
CA PRO A 759 -6.91 -22.51 36.85
C PRO A 759 -7.43 -23.32 35.64
N ARG A 760 -7.23 -24.65 35.69
CA ARG A 760 -7.84 -25.64 34.77
C ARG A 760 -9.35 -25.78 34.99
N MET A 761 -10.06 -26.32 33.99
CA MET A 761 -11.00 -27.44 34.19
C MET A 761 -11.08 -28.31 32.93
N ASP A 762 -11.50 -29.57 33.12
CA ASP A 762 -11.40 -30.64 32.12
C ASP A 762 -12.69 -30.84 31.29
N ALA A 763 -12.60 -31.62 30.20
CA ALA A 763 -13.67 -31.80 29.22
C ALA A 763 -14.60 -33.01 29.50
N ARG A 764 -15.90 -32.89 29.15
CA ARG A 764 -16.68 -34.01 28.57
C ARG A 764 -18.03 -33.65 27.93
N SER A 765 -18.23 -34.18 26.71
CA SER A 765 -19.46 -34.74 26.09
C SER A 765 -20.84 -34.04 26.20
N THR A 766 -21.51 -33.95 25.04
CA THR A 766 -22.91 -33.53 24.84
C THR A 766 -23.96 -34.60 25.27
N PRO A 767 -25.24 -34.20 25.39
CA PRO A 767 -26.27 -34.82 24.54
C PRO A 767 -27.30 -33.81 23.95
N ARG A 768 -28.27 -34.32 23.17
CA ARG A 768 -29.28 -33.55 22.38
C ARG A 768 -30.69 -33.53 23.00
N HIS A 769 -31.53 -32.58 22.54
CA HIS A 769 -33.01 -32.51 22.67
C HIS A 769 -33.53 -32.32 24.12
N ASP A 770 -34.69 -31.71 24.38
CA ASP A 770 -35.90 -31.60 23.53
C ASP A 770 -36.69 -30.27 23.70
N ALA A 771 -37.82 -30.12 23.00
CA ALA A 771 -38.64 -28.91 22.95
C ALA A 771 -39.59 -28.70 24.15
N ARG A 772 -40.01 -27.43 24.43
CA ARG A 772 -41.44 -26.97 24.45
C ARG A 772 -41.65 -25.49 24.87
N SER A 773 -42.84 -24.99 24.55
CA SER A 773 -43.62 -23.95 25.27
C SER A 773 -43.35 -22.46 24.99
N THR A 774 -44.36 -21.80 24.40
CA THR A 774 -44.55 -20.34 24.37
C THR A 774 -45.45 -19.87 25.52
N PRO A 775 -45.42 -18.57 25.88
CA PRO A 775 -46.53 -17.88 26.54
C PRO A 775 -47.41 -17.12 25.52
N ARG A 776 -48.71 -17.02 25.80
CA ARG A 776 -49.69 -16.13 25.14
C ARG A 776 -50.53 -15.42 26.20
N HIS A 777 -50.73 -14.11 26.07
CA HIS A 777 -51.81 -13.27 26.62
C HIS A 777 -51.60 -11.83 26.07
N ASP A 778 -52.61 -10.98 25.83
CA ASP A 778 -54.01 -11.25 25.47
C ASP A 778 -54.60 -10.04 24.69
N ALA A 779 -55.84 -10.13 24.19
CA ALA A 779 -56.37 -9.23 23.14
C ALA A 779 -57.11 -7.95 23.61
N ARG A 780 -57.13 -6.88 22.78
CA ARG A 780 -58.33 -6.04 22.59
C ARG A 780 -58.38 -5.08 21.37
N SER A 781 -59.57 -5.02 20.75
CA SER A 781 -60.26 -3.90 20.05
C SER A 781 -59.69 -3.17 18.80
N THR A 782 -60.51 -3.20 17.74
CA THR A 782 -60.69 -2.24 16.61
C THR A 782 -61.84 -1.23 16.95
N PRO A 783 -62.39 -0.29 16.11
CA PRO A 783 -62.38 -0.16 14.62
C PRO A 783 -62.39 1.29 14.02
N HIS A 784 -62.93 1.43 12.79
CA HIS A 784 -63.09 2.60 11.88
C HIS A 784 -61.89 2.91 10.95
N GLY A 785 -62.05 3.34 9.67
CA GLY A 785 -63.26 3.57 8.83
C GLY A 785 -62.90 3.74 7.32
N THR A 786 -63.88 3.72 6.42
CA THR A 786 -63.76 3.69 4.92
C THR A 786 -64.38 4.96 4.27
N PRO A 787 -64.72 5.13 2.95
CA PRO A 787 -64.56 4.29 1.72
C PRO A 787 -64.24 5.05 0.36
N HIS A 788 -64.25 4.29 -0.77
CA HIS A 788 -64.46 4.71 -2.20
C HIS A 788 -63.33 5.48 -2.95
N HIS A 789 -63.09 5.38 -4.28
CA HIS A 789 -63.61 4.66 -5.49
C HIS A 789 -62.41 4.40 -6.47
N GLY A 790 -62.49 3.78 -7.68
CA GLY A 790 -63.53 3.09 -8.47
C GLY A 790 -63.29 3.16 -10.02
N HIS A 791 -63.65 2.12 -10.80
CA HIS A 791 -63.69 2.00 -12.30
C HIS A 791 -62.33 2.03 -13.08
N SER A 792 -61.89 1.14 -13.99
CA SER A 792 -62.44 0.23 -15.06
C SER A 792 -62.14 0.78 -16.49
N SER A 793 -61.78 0.03 -17.56
CA SER A 793 -61.67 -1.42 -17.85
C SER A 793 -60.81 -1.71 -19.12
N GLY A 794 -60.37 -2.96 -19.37
CA GLY A 794 -59.73 -3.38 -20.64
C GLY A 794 -59.22 -4.85 -20.70
N ARG A 795 -59.28 -5.52 -21.87
CA ARG A 795 -58.76 -6.89 -22.15
C ARG A 795 -57.44 -6.81 -22.98
N SER A 796 -56.63 -7.85 -23.24
CA SER A 796 -56.84 -9.31 -23.28
C SER A 796 -55.54 -10.16 -23.23
N SER A 797 -55.60 -11.39 -22.66
CA SER A 797 -54.87 -12.65 -23.02
C SER A 797 -53.37 -12.64 -23.40
N ARG A 798 -52.47 -13.47 -22.82
CA ARG A 798 -52.49 -14.96 -22.76
C ARG A 798 -51.61 -15.57 -21.62
N SER A 799 -51.91 -16.82 -21.26
CA SER A 799 -51.15 -17.92 -20.57
C SER A 799 -49.71 -17.69 -20.01
N VAL A 800 -49.26 -18.11 -18.79
CA VAL A 800 -49.56 -19.24 -17.84
C VAL A 800 -49.03 -20.63 -18.31
N SER A 801 -48.30 -21.50 -17.56
CA SER A 801 -47.44 -21.38 -16.35
C SER A 801 -46.72 -22.73 -15.96
N VAL A 802 -45.48 -22.66 -15.42
CA VAL A 802 -44.97 -23.41 -14.21
C VAL A 802 -44.70 -24.96 -14.18
N ARG A 803 -43.61 -25.35 -13.46
CA ARG A 803 -43.23 -26.65 -12.78
C ARG A 803 -42.45 -27.82 -13.48
N SER A 804 -41.12 -27.82 -13.29
CA SER A 804 -40.25 -28.81 -12.59
C SER A 804 -40.37 -30.37 -12.72
N THR A 805 -39.25 -31.02 -13.13
CA THR A 805 -38.60 -32.30 -12.62
C THR A 805 -39.37 -33.65 -12.66
N PRO A 806 -38.74 -34.87 -12.75
CA PRO A 806 -37.37 -35.25 -12.31
C PRO A 806 -36.56 -36.22 -13.26
N HIS A 807 -35.59 -36.97 -12.71
CA HIS A 807 -34.59 -37.87 -13.37
C HIS A 807 -35.11 -39.12 -14.13
N THR A 808 -34.31 -39.66 -15.07
CA THR A 808 -33.63 -41.00 -15.00
C THR A 808 -32.64 -41.29 -16.16
N ASN A 809 -31.85 -42.37 -16.02
CA ASN A 809 -30.75 -42.86 -16.88
C ASN A 809 -31.03 -43.07 -18.39
N THR A 810 -30.00 -42.90 -19.22
CA THR A 810 -29.40 -44.01 -20.04
C THR A 810 -28.08 -43.59 -20.69
N SER A 811 -27.16 -44.54 -20.88
CA SER A 811 -25.92 -44.38 -21.66
C SER A 811 -26.06 -45.02 -23.05
N PRO A 812 -25.21 -44.67 -24.02
CA PRO A 812 -24.77 -45.59 -25.07
C PRO A 812 -23.31 -46.04 -24.84
N ARG A 813 -22.99 -47.26 -25.27
CA ARG A 813 -21.63 -47.85 -25.23
C ARG A 813 -20.81 -47.51 -26.48
N SER A 814 -19.50 -47.66 -26.35
CA SER A 814 -18.52 -47.71 -27.45
C SER A 814 -18.70 -48.95 -28.34
N MET A 815 -18.12 -48.88 -29.55
CA MET A 815 -17.69 -50.02 -30.35
C MET A 815 -16.28 -49.75 -30.88
N SER A 816 -15.49 -50.81 -31.14
CA SER A 816 -14.07 -50.72 -31.48
C SER A 816 -13.77 -51.05 -32.95
N MET A 817 -12.71 -50.42 -33.46
CA MET A 817 -11.63 -50.94 -34.32
C MET A 817 -10.43 -49.98 -34.11
N GLY A 818 -9.16 -50.34 -34.32
CA GLY A 818 -8.53 -51.60 -34.76
C GLY A 818 -7.11 -51.27 -35.23
N ASP A 819 -6.15 -52.17 -35.05
CA ASP A 819 -4.72 -51.88 -35.19
C ASP A 819 -4.23 -51.62 -36.63
N ALA A 820 -3.20 -50.78 -36.79
CA ALA A 820 -1.98 -51.08 -37.55
C ALA A 820 -1.01 -49.88 -37.69
N THR A 821 0.18 -50.01 -37.09
CA THR A 821 1.46 -49.42 -37.57
C THR A 821 2.29 -50.53 -38.24
N PRO A 822 3.47 -50.27 -38.82
CA PRO A 822 3.98 -49.08 -39.55
C PRO A 822 4.55 -49.46 -40.95
N LEU A 823 4.95 -48.48 -41.78
CA LEU A 823 6.00 -48.68 -42.81
C LEU A 823 6.50 -47.33 -43.40
N TYR A 824 7.83 -47.10 -43.40
CA TYR A 824 8.74 -46.49 -44.40
C TYR A 824 8.24 -45.28 -45.28
N ASP A 825 9.05 -44.31 -45.75
CA ASP A 825 10.53 -44.21 -45.81
C ASP A 825 11.02 -42.74 -45.95
N GLU A 826 12.35 -42.57 -46.06
CA GLU A 826 13.15 -41.39 -46.47
C GLU A 826 12.45 -40.21 -47.19
N ASN A 827 12.59 -38.99 -46.66
CA ASN A 827 13.44 -37.90 -47.23
C ASN A 827 13.48 -36.66 -46.30
#